data_AF-A0A1F5HR73-F1
#
_entry.id   AF-A0A1F5HR73-F1
#
_cell.length_a   1.000
_cell.length_b   1.000
_cell.length_c   1.000
_cell.angle_alpha   90.00
_cell.angle_beta   90.00
_cell.angle_gamma   90.00
#
_symmetry.space_group_name_H-M   'P 1'
#
loop_
_entity.id
_entity.type
_entity.pdbx_description
1 polymer ?
#
loop_
_entity_poly.entity_id
_entity_poly.type
_entity_poly.pdbx_seq_one_letter_code
_entity_poly.pdbx_strand_id
1 'polypeptide(L)'
;MVERTVVGLPLSESPQTELLDLRLYSAFNALREFKDRNVLDLLHLGELDATKAASLANELAISIFQSLKIEPNGQTPDQVKPEKIEQLTSATQSLGNKLIVIRHAEQSPPEWVFTIPRADLRKIRMMQNPFNRMDLITNKSLAEVFATGFILCYLSARTGKDIKIFSSENARAFEIARVIKQMAPNSTIVIDEGLTCITYKDEGDDPCVTVEQILADVPSGFMPWEPKLIDKLCKPTRNGQRPSKTIEDSISYLYNQKDDPTGNSLFIALTHSQQLSEVLNKAKELADPSTRLPEMSMIAIGCDNFLILERGVLGETEKPKPIKRKDMRKILEKLGEGYQWYKVRRSEYETEEKIPFLVSPEPLILTNEEASEILTIGQDIVAFMNACNELFNIDDRVANLLNRGKPDYLQKARRTNYLFIRPDLIITKDGFSICEIETSPFGLPLAELLNRAYEEVGFQTLVPSCILGQFLRDHTTNRGQIVYSQNTASYAGQLQFLAREILSSVQREWNAAHIDTLVGVSPIHLYRGFYLYEALNDLFIHDLVIRVLDDLNVTPSLTPYMEEKALLALIWDSRLEPFFIQRLGTSTVDRLRKTIPPTWIVGQEEYFAGQLPNGVTSSIDLADLSKSMRRYVLKKSGFGHGSSWGEGVNFLHEKSQAEASRLLSAASSDNSSLYIIQEFMEGQKRPLIYEEKGSRKPIPMEARIRITPYFAMIGESAGQMLAIKATGCENTNYIHASTGSINTAVSAHPI
;
A
#
# COMPACT_ATOMS: atom_id res chain seq x y z
N MET A 1 -10.75 -15.40 45.77
CA MET A 1 -11.67 -14.39 45.20
C MET A 1 -10.96 -13.79 44.01
N VAL A 2 -11.62 -13.79 42.85
CA VAL A 2 -11.12 -13.11 41.65
C VAL A 2 -11.43 -11.62 41.81
N GLU A 3 -10.44 -10.76 41.59
CA GLU A 3 -10.61 -9.31 41.66
C GLU A 3 -11.45 -8.85 40.47
N ARG A 4 -12.56 -8.17 40.75
CA ARG A 4 -13.48 -7.61 39.75
C ARG A 4 -13.73 -6.15 40.05
N THR A 5 -13.36 -5.30 39.12
CA THR A 5 -13.51 -3.85 39.27
C THR A 5 -14.46 -3.34 38.20
N VAL A 6 -15.55 -2.69 38.65
CA VAL A 6 -16.46 -1.99 37.75
C VAL A 6 -15.83 -0.64 37.42
N VAL A 7 -15.54 -0.40 36.14
CA VAL A 7 -14.95 0.86 35.70
C VAL A 7 -16.09 1.80 35.29
N GLY A 8 -16.38 2.79 36.13
CA GLY A 8 -17.22 3.94 35.75
C GLY A 8 -16.35 4.95 34.99
N LEU A 9 -16.38 4.94 33.66
CA LEU A 9 -15.70 5.97 32.87
C LEU A 9 -16.65 7.17 32.68
N PRO A 10 -16.31 8.39 33.16
CA PRO A 10 -16.77 9.60 32.51
C PRO A 10 -16.07 9.71 31.16
N LEU A 11 -16.83 10.00 30.10
CA LEU A 11 -16.32 10.22 28.73
C LEU A 11 -15.63 11.59 28.53
N SER A 12 -15.18 12.24 29.60
CA SER A 12 -14.44 13.50 29.52
C SER A 12 -13.51 13.61 30.72
N GLU A 13 -12.27 14.02 30.46
CA GLU A 13 -11.21 14.35 31.44
C GLU A 13 -10.22 13.22 31.79
N SER A 14 -9.43 12.81 30.80
CA SER A 14 -8.03 12.40 31.01
C SER A 14 -7.20 12.79 29.78
N PRO A 15 -6.63 14.00 29.72
CA PRO A 15 -5.93 14.53 28.54
C PRO A 15 -4.58 13.88 28.23
N GLN A 16 -4.14 12.86 28.98
CA GLN A 16 -2.77 12.32 28.85
C GLN A 16 -2.66 10.96 28.14
N THR A 17 -3.78 10.26 27.91
CA THR A 17 -3.79 8.95 27.21
C THR A 17 -4.52 8.96 25.86
N GLU A 18 -5.21 10.06 25.52
CA GLU A 18 -5.83 10.25 24.19
C GLU A 18 -4.81 10.61 23.09
N LEU A 19 -3.54 10.80 23.45
CA LEU A 19 -2.48 11.28 22.55
C LEU A 19 -1.73 10.17 21.77
N LEU A 20 -2.12 8.89 21.86
CA LEU A 20 -1.24 7.79 21.44
C LEU A 20 -1.82 6.70 20.50
N ASP A 21 -3.09 6.73 20.11
CA ASP A 21 -3.58 5.84 19.03
C ASP A 21 -4.47 6.57 18.02
N LEU A 22 -3.82 7.17 17.02
CA LEU A 22 -4.47 7.86 15.89
C LEU A 22 -5.47 6.96 15.15
N ARG A 23 -5.31 5.62 15.23
CA ARG A 23 -6.20 4.65 14.57
C ARG A 23 -7.61 4.70 15.15
N LEU A 24 -7.74 4.68 16.48
CA LEU A 24 -9.04 4.74 17.13
C LEU A 24 -9.74 6.08 16.88
N TYR A 25 -8.99 7.18 16.82
CA TYR A 25 -9.55 8.49 16.48
C TYR A 25 -10.17 8.49 15.07
N SER A 26 -9.42 8.04 14.06
CA SER A 26 -9.92 7.93 12.69
C SER A 26 -11.11 6.97 12.58
N ALA A 27 -11.03 5.81 13.25
CA ALA A 27 -12.11 4.84 13.28
C ALA A 27 -13.39 5.41 13.92
N PHE A 28 -13.30 6.14 15.05
CA PHE A 28 -14.49 6.72 15.67
C PHE A 28 -15.09 7.87 14.85
N ASN A 29 -14.27 8.63 14.11
CA ASN A 29 -14.78 9.61 13.15
C ASN A 29 -15.56 8.92 12.01
N ALA A 30 -15.01 7.84 11.44
CA ALA A 30 -15.72 7.05 10.43
C ALA A 30 -17.00 6.39 10.97
N LEU A 31 -17.02 5.96 12.24
CA LEU A 31 -18.24 5.49 12.90
C LEU A 31 -19.30 6.60 13.00
N ARG A 32 -18.89 7.84 13.33
CA ARG A 32 -19.81 9.00 13.39
C ARG A 32 -20.43 9.27 12.02
N GLU A 33 -19.62 9.34 10.98
CA GLU A 33 -20.09 9.54 9.60
C GLU A 33 -21.02 8.41 9.14
N PHE A 34 -20.67 7.16 9.45
CA PHE A 34 -21.53 6.01 9.17
C PHE A 34 -22.89 6.14 9.88
N LYS A 35 -22.91 6.58 11.14
CA LYS A 35 -24.16 6.81 11.89
C LYS A 35 -25.01 7.89 11.23
N ASP A 36 -24.40 8.99 10.80
CA ASP A 36 -25.09 10.12 10.15
C ASP A 36 -25.74 9.72 8.82
N ARG A 37 -25.09 8.84 8.04
CA ARG A 37 -25.65 8.34 6.77
C ARG A 37 -26.79 7.33 6.96
N ASN A 38 -26.78 6.58 8.05
CA ASN A 38 -27.68 5.44 8.27
C ASN A 38 -28.70 5.66 9.41
N VAL A 39 -28.98 6.92 9.79
CA VAL A 39 -29.83 7.28 10.94
C VAL A 39 -31.15 6.50 10.97
N LEU A 40 -31.86 6.41 9.85
CA LEU A 40 -33.17 5.73 9.78
C LEU A 40 -33.06 4.24 10.09
N ASP A 41 -32.07 3.55 9.50
CA ASP A 41 -31.84 2.14 9.75
C ASP A 41 -31.41 1.89 11.22
N LEU A 42 -30.64 2.82 11.81
CA LEU A 42 -30.17 2.71 13.19
C LEU A 42 -31.26 2.97 14.23
N LEU A 43 -32.26 3.81 13.93
CA LEU A 43 -33.42 4.02 14.80
C LEU A 43 -34.26 2.74 14.95
N HIS A 44 -34.30 1.92 13.90
CA HIS A 44 -35.04 0.66 13.86
C HIS A 44 -34.10 -0.56 13.83
N LEU A 45 -32.93 -0.44 14.46
CA LEU A 45 -31.86 -1.45 14.37
C LEU A 45 -32.35 -2.86 14.71
N GLY A 46 -33.16 -3.01 15.77
CA GLY A 46 -33.70 -4.29 16.21
C GLY A 46 -34.74 -4.91 15.28
N GLU A 47 -35.31 -4.13 14.34
CA GLU A 47 -36.35 -4.57 13.40
C GLU A 47 -35.76 -5.09 12.07
N LEU A 48 -34.50 -4.74 11.76
CA LEU A 48 -33.82 -5.16 10.54
C LEU A 48 -33.76 -6.69 10.41
N ASP A 49 -33.77 -7.17 9.16
CA ASP A 49 -33.43 -8.57 8.88
C ASP A 49 -31.90 -8.79 8.93
N ALA A 50 -31.50 -10.06 9.01
CA ALA A 50 -30.09 -10.44 9.12
C ALA A 50 -29.27 -10.01 7.89
N THR A 51 -29.88 -9.92 6.70
CA THR A 51 -29.17 -9.53 5.46
C THR A 51 -28.84 -8.04 5.49
N LYS A 52 -29.80 -7.20 5.88
CA LYS A 52 -29.61 -5.75 6.02
C LYS A 52 -28.66 -5.44 7.18
N ALA A 53 -28.77 -6.13 8.31
CA ALA A 53 -27.84 -6.00 9.42
C ALA A 53 -26.40 -6.36 9.02
N ALA A 54 -26.20 -7.46 8.27
CA ALA A 54 -24.88 -7.83 7.73
C ALA A 54 -24.36 -6.77 6.76
N SER A 55 -25.21 -6.27 5.87
CA SER A 55 -24.83 -5.23 4.90
C SER A 55 -24.31 -3.96 5.59
N LEU A 56 -25.03 -3.48 6.61
CA LEU A 56 -24.63 -2.30 7.39
C LEU A 56 -23.36 -2.54 8.20
N ALA A 57 -23.23 -3.71 8.82
CA ALA A 57 -22.00 -4.08 9.54
C ALA A 57 -20.78 -4.13 8.61
N ASN A 58 -20.95 -4.64 7.39
CA ASN A 58 -19.91 -4.68 6.36
C ASN A 58 -19.57 -3.28 5.83
N GLU A 59 -20.56 -2.42 5.60
CA GLU A 59 -20.33 -1.01 5.22
C GLU A 59 -19.52 -0.28 6.30
N LEU A 60 -19.88 -0.47 7.58
CA LEU A 60 -19.14 0.09 8.70
C LEU A 60 -17.71 -0.45 8.72
N ALA A 61 -17.52 -1.77 8.64
CA ALA A 61 -16.18 -2.38 8.62
C ALA A 61 -15.30 -1.81 7.51
N ILE A 62 -15.84 -1.66 6.31
CA ILE A 62 -15.15 -1.07 5.16
C ILE A 62 -14.80 0.39 5.42
N SER A 63 -15.74 1.19 5.94
CA SER A 63 -15.53 2.62 6.23
C SER A 63 -14.45 2.82 7.30
N ILE A 64 -14.49 2.02 8.36
CA ILE A 64 -13.45 1.99 9.39
C ILE A 64 -12.12 1.61 8.77
N PHE A 65 -12.07 0.49 8.03
CA PHE A 65 -10.84 0.02 7.41
C PHE A 65 -10.21 1.04 6.46
N GLN A 66 -11.02 1.79 5.71
CA GLN A 66 -10.56 2.87 4.84
C GLN A 66 -9.98 4.05 5.64
N SER A 67 -10.59 4.41 6.78
CA SER A 67 -10.13 5.52 7.63
C SER A 67 -8.79 5.25 8.34
N LEU A 68 -8.41 3.98 8.48
CA LEU A 68 -7.23 3.53 9.23
C LEU A 68 -5.92 3.54 8.42
N LYS A 69 -5.94 3.86 7.12
CA LYS A 69 -4.83 3.55 6.21
C LYS A 69 -3.61 4.49 6.33
N ILE A 70 -2.72 4.13 7.25
CA ILE A 70 -1.27 4.04 7.01
C ILE A 70 -0.96 2.52 7.00
N GLU A 71 -0.26 2.00 5.98
CA GLU A 71 0.25 0.62 5.74
C GLU A 71 -0.44 -0.27 4.65
N PRO A 72 0.32 -1.14 3.94
CA PRO A 72 0.10 -1.60 2.56
C PRO A 72 -0.45 -3.03 2.41
N ASN A 73 -1.11 -3.58 3.44
CA ASN A 73 -1.32 -5.03 3.53
C ASN A 73 -2.45 -5.64 2.69
N GLY A 74 -3.17 -4.90 1.84
CA GLY A 74 -4.13 -5.46 0.86
C GLY A 74 -5.26 -6.35 1.42
N GLN A 75 -5.31 -6.56 2.73
CA GLN A 75 -6.33 -7.31 3.40
C GLN A 75 -7.60 -6.47 3.43
N THR A 76 -8.75 -7.07 3.14
CA THR A 76 -10.05 -6.49 3.50
C THR A 76 -10.52 -7.13 4.81
N PRO A 77 -11.32 -6.42 5.63
CA PRO A 77 -11.97 -7.06 6.77
C PRO A 77 -12.86 -8.19 6.25
N ASP A 78 -12.87 -9.31 6.97
CA ASP A 78 -13.75 -10.41 6.61
C ASP A 78 -15.21 -9.95 6.72
N GLN A 79 -16.05 -10.42 5.79
CA GLN A 79 -17.44 -9.98 5.73
C GLN A 79 -18.30 -10.69 6.77
N VAL A 80 -19.14 -9.94 7.46
CA VAL A 80 -20.24 -10.44 8.27
C VAL A 80 -21.23 -11.21 7.40
N LYS A 81 -21.64 -12.38 7.91
CA LYS A 81 -22.52 -13.32 7.21
C LYS A 81 -23.94 -13.35 7.81
N PRO A 82 -25.00 -13.14 7.01
CA PRO A 82 -26.38 -13.15 7.49
C PRO A 82 -26.74 -14.42 8.26
N GLU A 83 -26.34 -15.60 7.76
CA GLU A 83 -26.63 -16.89 8.38
C GLU A 83 -26.03 -17.01 9.80
N LYS A 84 -24.87 -16.39 10.04
CA LYS A 84 -24.25 -16.38 11.37
C LYS A 84 -24.95 -15.41 12.33
N ILE A 85 -25.49 -14.31 11.81
CA ILE A 85 -26.35 -13.40 12.60
C ILE A 85 -27.63 -14.13 13.03
N GLU A 86 -28.25 -14.89 12.14
CA GLU A 86 -29.47 -15.66 12.45
C GLU A 86 -29.21 -16.72 13.52
N GLN A 87 -28.12 -17.47 13.39
CA GLN A 87 -27.69 -18.46 14.39
C GLN A 87 -27.47 -17.80 15.76
N LEU A 88 -26.77 -16.66 15.79
CA LEU A 88 -26.48 -15.95 17.04
C LEU A 88 -27.74 -15.30 17.64
N THR A 89 -28.66 -14.80 16.81
CA THR A 89 -29.97 -14.28 17.24
C THR A 89 -30.79 -15.40 17.88
N SER A 90 -30.86 -16.57 17.24
CA SER A 90 -31.55 -17.75 17.77
C SER A 90 -30.97 -18.22 19.10
N ALA A 91 -29.64 -18.20 19.25
CA ALA A 91 -28.96 -18.56 20.49
C ALA A 91 -29.22 -17.58 21.64
N THR A 92 -29.58 -16.32 21.35
CA THR A 92 -29.67 -15.23 22.33
C THR A 92 -31.09 -14.72 22.62
N GLN A 93 -32.09 -15.10 21.81
CA GLN A 93 -33.45 -14.58 21.93
C GLN A 93 -34.22 -15.06 23.17
N SER A 94 -33.89 -16.22 23.74
CA SER A 94 -34.64 -16.77 24.89
C SER A 94 -34.50 -15.93 26.17
N LEU A 95 -35.43 -16.11 27.12
CA LEU A 95 -35.45 -15.43 28.43
C LEU A 95 -34.20 -15.75 29.25
N GLY A 96 -33.88 -14.88 30.22
CA GLY A 96 -32.69 -15.01 31.06
C GLY A 96 -31.43 -14.44 30.41
N ASN A 97 -30.37 -14.39 31.20
CA ASN A 97 -29.05 -13.94 30.74
C ASN A 97 -28.49 -14.84 29.64
N LYS A 98 -27.59 -14.28 28.81
CA LYS A 98 -26.89 -15.00 27.75
C LYS A 98 -25.42 -14.66 27.82
N LEU A 99 -24.55 -15.67 27.75
CA LEU A 99 -23.10 -15.49 27.75
C LEU A 99 -22.58 -15.66 26.33
N ILE A 100 -21.84 -14.68 25.83
CA ILE A 100 -21.07 -14.76 24.59
C ILE A 100 -19.60 -14.60 24.97
N VAL A 101 -18.82 -15.65 24.79
CA VAL A 101 -17.37 -15.63 25.01
C VAL A 101 -16.68 -15.45 23.67
N ILE A 102 -15.89 -14.39 23.52
CA ILE A 102 -15.24 -14.00 22.27
C ILE A 102 -13.73 -14.11 22.45
N ARG A 103 -13.07 -14.87 21.57
CA ARG A 103 -11.61 -14.83 21.46
C ARG A 103 -11.20 -13.49 20.88
N HIS A 104 -10.27 -12.78 21.51
CA HIS A 104 -9.81 -11.48 21.03
C HIS A 104 -9.26 -11.54 19.59
N ALA A 105 -9.14 -10.36 18.98
CA ALA A 105 -8.73 -10.21 17.60
C ALA A 105 -7.22 -10.48 17.37
N GLU A 106 -6.79 -10.47 16.12
CA GLU A 106 -5.41 -10.74 15.73
C GLU A 106 -4.43 -9.74 16.35
N GLN A 107 -3.37 -10.27 16.92
CA GLN A 107 -2.30 -9.49 17.54
C GLN A 107 -1.34 -8.98 16.46
N SER A 108 -0.90 -7.73 16.58
CA SER A 108 0.30 -7.27 15.88
C SER A 108 1.52 -7.53 16.77
N PRO A 109 2.32 -8.59 16.53
CA PRO A 109 3.46 -8.89 17.37
C PRO A 109 4.60 -7.89 17.12
N PRO A 110 5.48 -7.65 18.10
CA PRO A 110 6.66 -6.80 17.92
C PRO A 110 7.58 -7.28 16.79
N GLU A 111 8.21 -6.37 16.05
CA GLU A 111 9.03 -6.69 14.88
C GLU A 111 10.13 -7.73 15.15
N TRP A 112 10.77 -7.67 16.32
CA TRP A 112 11.84 -8.59 16.68
C TRP A 112 11.39 -10.06 16.70
N VAL A 113 10.12 -10.33 16.95
CA VAL A 113 9.56 -11.69 16.99
C VAL A 113 9.70 -12.38 15.63
N PHE A 114 9.67 -11.62 14.52
CA PHE A 114 9.82 -12.16 13.16
C PHE A 114 11.26 -12.57 12.82
N THR A 115 12.25 -12.08 13.55
CA THR A 115 13.66 -12.50 13.40
C THR A 115 13.93 -13.93 13.86
N ILE A 116 12.98 -14.55 14.60
CA ILE A 116 13.09 -15.93 15.07
C ILE A 116 12.60 -16.89 13.96
N PRO A 117 13.47 -17.75 13.41
CA PRO A 117 13.12 -18.60 12.25
C PRO A 117 12.12 -19.70 12.57
N ARG A 118 12.17 -20.28 13.78
CA ARG A 118 11.27 -21.37 14.18
C ARG A 118 9.98 -20.85 14.81
N ALA A 119 8.83 -21.33 14.32
CA ALA A 119 7.51 -20.85 14.74
C ALA A 119 7.14 -21.20 16.19
N ASP A 120 7.56 -22.36 16.68
CA ASP A 120 7.39 -22.81 18.07
C ASP A 120 8.16 -21.90 19.05
N LEU A 121 9.43 -21.62 18.75
CA LEU A 121 10.28 -20.69 19.50
C LEU A 121 9.73 -19.26 19.48
N ARG A 122 9.25 -18.82 18.32
CA ARG A 122 8.61 -17.51 18.15
C ARG A 122 7.45 -17.36 19.13
N LYS A 123 6.58 -18.38 19.21
CA LYS A 123 5.44 -18.37 20.12
C LYS A 123 5.88 -18.35 21.58
N ILE A 124 6.85 -19.18 21.98
CA ILE A 124 7.36 -19.23 23.36
C ILE A 124 7.95 -17.87 23.77
N ARG A 125 8.86 -17.31 22.97
CA ARG A 125 9.49 -16.00 23.26
C ARG A 125 8.47 -14.87 23.29
N MET A 126 7.46 -14.90 22.44
CA MET A 126 6.35 -13.94 22.50
C MET A 126 5.55 -14.07 23.81
N MET A 127 5.32 -15.29 24.30
CA MET A 127 4.60 -15.53 25.56
C MET A 127 5.44 -15.23 26.82
N GLN A 128 6.77 -15.16 26.70
CA GLN A 128 7.69 -14.70 27.75
C GLN A 128 7.87 -13.17 27.76
N ASN A 129 7.50 -12.47 26.67
CA ASN A 129 7.68 -11.03 26.59
C ASN A 129 6.85 -10.31 27.69
N PRO A 130 7.49 -9.51 28.57
CA PRO A 130 6.78 -8.77 29.62
C PRO A 130 5.75 -7.78 29.05
N PHE A 131 5.91 -7.35 27.80
CA PHE A 131 5.01 -6.42 27.11
C PHE A 131 3.91 -7.10 26.27
N ASN A 132 3.78 -8.44 26.27
CA ASN A 132 2.75 -9.18 25.51
C ASN A 132 1.29 -8.80 25.85
N ARG A 133 1.10 -8.03 26.93
CA ARG A 133 -0.20 -7.47 27.36
C ARG A 133 -0.48 -6.08 26.80
N MET A 134 0.49 -5.43 26.17
CA MET A 134 0.40 -4.06 25.63
C MET A 134 0.27 -4.01 24.11
N ASP A 135 0.40 -5.15 23.41
CA ASP A 135 0.31 -5.19 21.96
C ASP A 135 -1.11 -4.81 21.47
N LEU A 136 -1.17 -4.10 20.35
CA LEU A 136 -2.40 -3.64 19.74
C LEU A 136 -2.97 -4.70 18.78
N ILE A 137 -4.27 -4.60 18.45
CA ILE A 137 -4.87 -5.42 17.39
C ILE A 137 -4.49 -4.87 16.00
N THR A 138 -4.48 -5.73 14.97
CA THR A 138 -4.19 -5.30 13.59
C THR A 138 -5.27 -4.34 13.05
N ASN A 139 -4.96 -3.53 12.03
CA ASN A 139 -5.93 -2.61 11.43
C ASN A 139 -7.13 -3.36 10.82
N LYS A 140 -6.90 -4.53 10.21
CA LYS A 140 -7.96 -5.44 9.75
C LYS A 140 -8.85 -5.86 10.92
N SER A 141 -8.23 -6.36 12.00
CA SER A 141 -8.93 -6.79 13.21
C SER A 141 -9.74 -5.66 13.86
N LEU A 142 -9.22 -4.43 13.85
CA LEU A 142 -9.95 -3.28 14.38
C LEU A 142 -11.25 -3.06 13.59
N ALA A 143 -11.21 -3.08 12.26
CA ALA A 143 -12.42 -2.99 11.43
C ALA A 143 -13.41 -4.14 11.68
N GLU A 144 -12.92 -5.37 11.82
CA GLU A 144 -13.75 -6.55 12.16
C GLU A 144 -14.41 -6.44 13.53
N VAL A 145 -13.73 -5.81 14.49
CA VAL A 145 -14.26 -5.52 15.83
C VAL A 145 -15.40 -4.51 15.77
N PHE A 146 -15.33 -3.47 14.93
CA PHE A 146 -16.45 -2.55 14.72
C PHE A 146 -17.66 -3.27 14.10
N ALA A 147 -17.43 -4.12 13.11
CA ALA A 147 -18.49 -4.94 12.49
C ALA A 147 -19.16 -5.86 13.53
N THR A 148 -18.33 -6.51 14.34
CA THR A 148 -18.79 -7.40 15.43
C THR A 148 -19.57 -6.62 16.49
N GLY A 149 -19.05 -5.46 16.93
CA GLY A 149 -19.71 -4.57 17.88
C GLY A 149 -21.06 -4.08 17.37
N PHE A 150 -21.18 -3.80 16.07
CA PHE A 150 -22.45 -3.47 15.43
C PHE A 150 -23.47 -4.61 15.58
N ILE A 151 -23.07 -5.85 15.31
CA ILE A 151 -23.96 -7.01 15.46
C ILE A 151 -24.34 -7.24 16.92
N LEU A 152 -23.45 -7.01 17.88
CA LEU A 152 -23.82 -7.08 19.30
C LEU A 152 -24.87 -6.01 19.68
N CYS A 153 -24.75 -4.80 19.14
CA CYS A 153 -25.77 -3.74 19.31
C CYS A 153 -27.11 -4.14 18.67
N TYR A 154 -27.06 -4.74 17.47
CA TYR A 154 -28.24 -5.29 16.80
C TYR A 154 -28.93 -6.37 17.65
N LEU A 155 -28.18 -7.31 18.23
CA LEU A 155 -28.73 -8.35 19.11
C LEU A 155 -29.36 -7.76 20.37
N SER A 156 -28.70 -6.78 20.98
CA SER A 156 -29.23 -6.07 22.15
C SER A 156 -30.56 -5.38 21.81
N ALA A 157 -30.61 -4.64 20.69
CA ALA A 157 -31.82 -3.97 20.23
C ALA A 157 -32.94 -4.97 19.88
N ARG A 158 -32.62 -6.10 19.25
CA ARG A 158 -33.61 -7.09 18.82
C ARG A 158 -34.13 -7.97 19.95
N THR A 159 -33.30 -8.28 20.95
CA THR A 159 -33.67 -9.14 22.08
C THR A 159 -34.10 -8.37 23.33
N GLY A 160 -33.87 -7.06 23.36
CA GLY A 160 -34.12 -6.18 24.51
C GLY A 160 -33.14 -6.40 25.67
N LYS A 161 -32.01 -7.09 25.46
CA LYS A 161 -31.04 -7.43 26.52
C LYS A 161 -29.95 -6.37 26.66
N ASP A 162 -29.60 -6.04 27.89
CA ASP A 162 -28.52 -5.09 28.21
C ASP A 162 -27.13 -5.73 28.04
N ILE A 163 -26.18 -5.01 27.45
CA ILE A 163 -24.81 -5.52 27.25
C ILE A 163 -23.97 -5.30 28.53
N LYS A 164 -23.36 -6.38 29.05
CA LYS A 164 -22.37 -6.34 30.13
C LYS A 164 -21.05 -6.95 29.65
N ILE A 165 -20.01 -6.13 29.55
CA ILE A 165 -18.72 -6.51 28.98
C ILE A 165 -17.77 -6.93 30.11
N PHE A 166 -17.19 -8.11 30.00
CA PHE A 166 -16.13 -8.60 30.86
C PHE A 166 -14.86 -8.67 30.03
N SER A 167 -13.81 -7.99 30.48
CA SER A 167 -12.53 -7.94 29.79
C SER A 167 -11.39 -8.05 30.80
N SER A 168 -10.16 -8.20 30.31
CA SER A 168 -8.96 -8.04 31.13
C SER A 168 -8.31 -6.69 30.87
N GLU A 169 -7.26 -6.38 31.62
CA GLU A 169 -6.39 -5.22 31.32
C GLU A 169 -5.47 -5.44 30.11
N ASN A 170 -5.55 -6.58 29.43
CA ASN A 170 -4.81 -6.77 28.19
C ASN A 170 -5.28 -5.74 27.17
N ALA A 171 -4.36 -4.95 26.59
CA ALA A 171 -4.67 -3.87 25.67
C ALA A 171 -5.59 -4.33 24.54
N ARG A 172 -5.37 -5.54 23.98
CA ARG A 172 -6.21 -6.12 22.93
C ARG A 172 -7.66 -6.34 23.36
N ALA A 173 -7.86 -6.96 24.52
CA ALA A 173 -9.20 -7.24 25.03
C ALA A 173 -9.90 -5.95 25.49
N PHE A 174 -9.14 -5.02 26.06
CA PHE A 174 -9.66 -3.74 26.54
C PHE A 174 -10.02 -2.79 25.38
N GLU A 175 -9.24 -2.77 24.30
CA GLU A 175 -9.52 -2.02 23.08
C GLU A 175 -10.87 -2.45 22.47
N ILE A 176 -11.11 -3.76 22.35
CA ILE A 176 -12.40 -4.30 21.90
C ILE A 176 -13.54 -3.87 22.83
N ALA A 177 -13.34 -3.92 24.16
CA ALA A 177 -14.33 -3.48 25.13
C ALA A 177 -14.68 -1.99 24.97
N ARG A 178 -13.68 -1.14 24.72
CA ARG A 178 -13.87 0.30 24.48
C ARG A 178 -14.68 0.56 23.21
N VAL A 179 -14.39 -0.14 22.12
CA VAL A 179 -15.15 -0.02 20.86
C VAL A 179 -16.61 -0.38 21.11
N ILE A 180 -16.90 -1.52 21.74
CA ILE A 180 -18.28 -1.95 22.03
C ILE A 180 -18.97 -0.94 22.95
N LYS A 181 -18.29 -0.45 24.00
CA LYS A 181 -18.84 0.57 24.92
C LYS A 181 -19.19 1.88 24.22
N GLN A 182 -18.40 2.32 23.25
CA GLN A 182 -18.70 3.52 22.46
C GLN A 182 -19.90 3.32 21.52
N MET A 183 -20.11 2.10 21.04
CA MET A 183 -21.26 1.75 20.19
C MET A 183 -22.54 1.52 21.01
N ALA A 184 -22.41 0.97 22.22
CA ALA A 184 -23.48 0.73 23.18
C ALA A 184 -23.23 1.48 24.50
N PRO A 185 -23.55 2.79 24.58
CA PRO A 185 -23.20 3.64 25.73
C PRO A 185 -23.76 3.16 27.07
N ASN A 186 -24.88 2.45 27.07
CA ASN A 186 -25.51 1.90 28.28
C ASN A 186 -24.85 0.61 28.80
N SER A 187 -23.88 0.05 28.06
CA SER A 187 -23.15 -1.14 28.50
C SER A 187 -22.24 -0.86 29.68
N THR A 188 -21.85 -1.89 30.43
CA THR A 188 -20.87 -1.79 31.52
C THR A 188 -19.61 -2.55 31.18
N ILE A 189 -18.45 -2.10 31.68
CA ILE A 189 -17.18 -2.83 31.58
C ILE A 189 -16.76 -3.28 32.99
N VAL A 190 -16.54 -4.58 33.14
CA VAL A 190 -15.96 -5.21 34.33
C VAL A 190 -14.60 -5.78 33.95
N ILE A 191 -13.56 -5.35 34.67
CA ILE A 191 -12.23 -5.94 34.54
C ILE A 191 -12.15 -7.18 35.42
N ASP A 192 -11.80 -8.31 34.83
CA ASP A 192 -11.65 -9.60 35.49
C ASP A 192 -10.26 -10.19 35.18
N GLU A 193 -9.46 -10.38 36.22
CA GLU A 193 -8.08 -10.88 36.10
C GLU A 193 -8.02 -12.27 35.45
N GLY A 194 -9.01 -13.14 35.65
CA GLY A 194 -9.02 -14.48 35.06
C GLY A 194 -9.25 -14.51 33.55
N LEU A 195 -9.62 -13.38 32.95
CA LEU A 195 -9.68 -13.22 31.50
C LEU A 195 -8.33 -12.80 30.89
N THR A 196 -7.29 -12.61 31.71
CA THR A 196 -5.95 -12.22 31.25
C THR A 196 -5.24 -13.39 30.56
N CYS A 197 -4.50 -13.10 29.48
CA CYS A 197 -3.65 -14.09 28.84
C CYS A 197 -2.62 -14.67 29.83
N ILE A 198 -2.40 -15.98 29.77
CA ILE A 198 -1.27 -16.61 30.45
C ILE A 198 0.06 -16.04 29.96
N THR A 199 1.09 -16.09 30.80
CA THR A 199 2.44 -15.60 30.47
C THR A 199 3.42 -16.70 30.87
N TYR A 200 4.31 -17.11 29.96
CA TYR A 200 5.26 -18.18 30.26
C TYR A 200 6.34 -17.65 31.21
N LYS A 201 6.81 -18.54 32.09
CA LYS A 201 8.00 -18.27 32.89
C LYS A 201 9.22 -18.17 31.98
N ASP A 202 10.21 -17.41 32.42
CA ASP A 202 11.50 -17.25 31.77
C ASP A 202 12.65 -17.55 32.72
N GLU A 203 13.87 -17.31 32.24
CA GLU A 203 15.09 -17.61 32.95
C GLU A 203 15.28 -16.75 34.23
N GLY A 204 14.53 -15.66 34.38
CA GLY A 204 14.57 -14.75 35.51
C GLY A 204 13.50 -14.98 36.58
N ASP A 205 12.54 -15.90 36.37
CA ASP A 205 11.52 -16.23 37.37
C ASP A 205 12.02 -17.25 38.42
N ASP A 206 11.31 -17.36 39.55
CA ASP A 206 11.54 -18.40 40.58
C ASP A 206 10.28 -19.27 40.77
N PRO A 207 10.32 -20.58 40.45
CA PRO A 207 11.44 -21.30 39.85
C PRO A 207 11.62 -20.92 38.36
N CYS A 208 12.88 -20.87 37.95
CA CYS A 208 13.31 -20.61 36.58
C CYS A 208 12.80 -21.69 35.63
N VAL A 209 12.35 -21.29 34.43
CA VAL A 209 11.94 -22.22 33.37
C VAL A 209 12.61 -21.82 32.06
N THR A 210 13.40 -22.72 31.48
CA THR A 210 14.10 -22.46 30.20
C THR A 210 13.21 -22.73 29.00
N VAL A 211 13.57 -22.17 27.84
CA VAL A 211 12.87 -22.41 26.58
C VAL A 211 12.88 -23.88 26.19
N GLU A 212 13.96 -24.61 26.45
CA GLU A 212 14.07 -26.04 26.16
C GLU A 212 13.09 -26.86 27.01
N GLN A 213 12.89 -26.48 28.27
CA GLN A 213 11.90 -27.11 29.14
C GLN A 213 10.48 -26.85 28.65
N ILE A 214 10.18 -25.62 28.23
CA ILE A 214 8.87 -25.29 27.64
C ILE A 214 8.65 -26.06 26.34
N LEU A 215 9.66 -26.14 25.46
CA LEU A 215 9.56 -26.91 24.21
C LEU A 215 9.37 -28.41 24.45
N ALA A 216 9.98 -28.97 25.49
CA ALA A 216 9.84 -30.39 25.81
C ALA A 216 8.41 -30.74 26.23
N ASP A 217 7.77 -29.87 27.01
CA ASP A 217 6.39 -30.06 27.47
C ASP A 217 5.35 -29.54 26.45
N VAL A 218 5.71 -28.52 25.65
CA VAL A 218 4.84 -27.82 24.69
C VAL A 218 5.55 -27.66 23.33
N PRO A 219 5.70 -28.74 22.53
CA PRO A 219 6.49 -28.73 21.30
C PRO A 219 5.98 -27.77 20.22
N SER A 220 4.69 -27.44 20.22
CA SER A 220 4.08 -26.48 19.30
C SER A 220 4.32 -25.02 19.69
N GLY A 221 4.80 -24.77 20.92
CA GLY A 221 4.83 -23.47 21.56
C GLY A 221 3.47 -22.98 22.08
N PHE A 222 2.36 -23.62 21.72
CA PHE A 222 1.01 -23.26 22.17
C PHE A 222 0.57 -24.08 23.38
N MET A 223 0.31 -23.42 24.50
CA MET A 223 -0.13 -24.07 25.73
C MET A 223 -1.52 -24.73 25.57
N PRO A 224 -1.65 -26.05 25.76
CA PRO A 224 -2.96 -26.69 25.84
C PRO A 224 -3.69 -26.32 27.14
N TRP A 225 -4.99 -26.57 27.21
CA TRP A 225 -5.74 -26.44 28.46
C TRP A 225 -5.48 -27.62 29.39
N GLU A 226 -4.35 -27.55 30.09
CA GLU A 226 -3.95 -28.50 31.13
C GLU A 226 -3.58 -27.74 32.40
N PRO A 227 -4.48 -27.64 33.40
CA PRO A 227 -4.28 -26.81 34.59
C PRO A 227 -2.93 -27.00 35.30
N LYS A 228 -2.49 -28.25 35.44
CA LYS A 228 -1.19 -28.59 36.06
C LYS A 228 -0.01 -28.08 35.24
N LEU A 229 -0.08 -28.18 33.91
CA LEU A 229 0.98 -27.75 33.02
C LEU A 229 1.04 -26.22 32.95
N ILE A 230 -0.12 -25.56 32.90
CA ILE A 230 -0.25 -24.10 32.99
C ILE A 230 0.40 -23.60 34.28
N ASP A 231 0.04 -24.17 35.43
CA ASP A 231 0.60 -23.75 36.73
C ASP A 231 2.11 -24.03 36.85
N LYS A 232 2.60 -25.08 36.17
CA LYS A 232 4.04 -25.40 36.10
C LYS A 232 4.81 -24.34 35.32
N LEU A 233 4.37 -24.03 34.11
CA LEU A 233 5.15 -23.27 33.12
C LEU A 233 4.78 -21.79 33.03
N CYS A 234 3.65 -21.35 33.59
CA CYS A 234 3.22 -19.95 33.51
C CYS A 234 3.44 -19.19 34.82
N LYS A 235 3.70 -17.89 34.69
CA LYS A 235 3.83 -16.95 35.82
C LYS A 235 2.50 -16.85 36.58
N PRO A 236 2.52 -16.71 37.92
CA PRO A 236 1.30 -16.50 38.69
C PRO A 236 0.58 -15.21 38.28
N THR A 237 -0.68 -15.10 38.67
CA THR A 237 -1.46 -13.87 38.53
C THR A 237 -0.89 -12.75 39.42
N ARG A 238 -1.32 -11.50 39.24
CA ARG A 238 -0.82 -10.35 40.03
C ARG A 238 -1.05 -10.55 41.53
N ASN A 239 -2.14 -11.23 41.87
CA ASN A 239 -2.50 -11.57 43.24
C ASN A 239 -1.82 -12.86 43.76
N GLY A 240 -0.81 -13.38 43.03
CA GLY A 240 -0.05 -14.58 43.43
C GLY A 240 -0.82 -15.90 43.29
N GLN A 241 -2.02 -15.89 42.70
CA GLN A 241 -2.82 -17.10 42.50
C GLN A 241 -2.32 -17.90 41.29
N ARG A 242 -2.59 -19.21 41.35
CA ARG A 242 -2.33 -20.14 40.25
C ARG A 242 -3.16 -19.73 39.01
N PRO A 243 -2.54 -19.55 37.83
CA PRO A 243 -3.24 -19.06 36.64
C PRO A 243 -4.43 -19.92 36.23
N SER A 244 -4.28 -21.26 36.29
CA SER A 244 -5.37 -22.17 35.95
C SER A 244 -6.58 -21.97 36.85
N LYS A 245 -6.35 -21.81 38.17
CA LYS A 245 -7.41 -21.61 39.16
C LYS A 245 -8.15 -20.29 38.95
N THR A 246 -7.44 -19.22 38.64
CA THR A 246 -8.05 -17.91 38.37
C THR A 246 -8.90 -17.95 37.10
N ILE A 247 -8.46 -18.67 36.06
CA ILE A 247 -9.26 -18.92 34.85
C ILE A 247 -10.52 -19.73 35.19
N GLU A 248 -10.38 -20.87 35.88
CA GLU A 248 -11.50 -21.72 36.29
C GLU A 248 -12.55 -20.95 37.09
N ASP A 249 -12.13 -20.15 38.07
CA ASP A 249 -13.03 -19.40 38.94
C ASP A 249 -13.80 -18.31 38.16
N SER A 250 -13.15 -17.68 37.19
CA SER A 250 -13.74 -16.59 36.39
C SER A 250 -14.70 -17.14 35.35
N ILE A 251 -14.31 -18.20 34.64
CA ILE A 251 -15.18 -18.88 33.69
C ILE A 251 -16.35 -19.53 34.41
N SER A 252 -16.15 -20.16 35.57
CA SER A 252 -17.25 -20.72 36.37
C SER A 252 -18.26 -19.64 36.79
N TYR A 253 -17.78 -18.48 37.23
CA TYR A 253 -18.65 -17.36 37.59
C TYR A 253 -19.51 -16.91 36.42
N LEU A 254 -18.89 -16.66 35.25
CA LEU A 254 -19.57 -16.22 34.04
C LEU A 254 -20.53 -17.29 33.50
N TYR A 255 -20.09 -18.54 33.45
CA TYR A 255 -20.87 -19.67 32.96
C TYR A 255 -22.15 -19.85 33.78
N ASN A 256 -22.07 -19.71 35.10
CA ASN A 256 -23.23 -19.82 35.99
C ASN A 256 -24.22 -18.64 35.85
N GLN A 257 -23.80 -17.48 35.31
CA GLN A 257 -24.73 -16.35 35.10
C GLN A 257 -25.82 -16.68 34.07
N LYS A 258 -25.58 -17.65 33.17
CA LYS A 258 -26.56 -18.08 32.17
C LYS A 258 -27.82 -18.67 32.80
N ASP A 259 -27.69 -19.24 34.01
CA ASP A 259 -28.75 -19.97 34.71
C ASP A 259 -29.66 -19.06 35.54
N ASP A 260 -29.48 -17.73 35.46
CA ASP A 260 -30.40 -16.76 36.06
C ASP A 260 -31.56 -16.44 35.08
N PRO A 261 -32.76 -17.01 35.29
CA PRO A 261 -33.90 -16.81 34.42
C PRO A 261 -34.54 -15.43 34.59
N THR A 262 -34.19 -14.71 35.66
CA THR A 262 -34.72 -13.36 35.97
C THR A 262 -33.88 -12.25 35.35
N GLY A 263 -32.67 -12.58 34.90
CA GLY A 263 -31.77 -11.65 34.24
C GLY A 263 -32.18 -11.32 32.80
N ASN A 264 -31.76 -10.15 32.32
CA ASN A 264 -32.02 -9.67 30.96
C ASN A 264 -30.75 -9.06 30.34
N SER A 265 -29.61 -9.72 30.48
CA SER A 265 -28.33 -9.21 29.98
C SER A 265 -27.61 -10.15 29.02
N LEU A 266 -26.91 -9.56 28.04
CA LEU A 266 -25.89 -10.17 27.20
C LEU A 266 -24.53 -9.96 27.86
N PHE A 267 -24.01 -11.01 28.50
CA PHE A 267 -22.67 -11.03 29.08
C PHE A 267 -21.66 -11.30 27.95
N ILE A 268 -20.80 -10.33 27.64
CA ILE A 268 -19.79 -10.42 26.60
C ILE A 268 -18.43 -10.59 27.26
N ALA A 269 -17.84 -11.79 27.23
CA ALA A 269 -16.53 -12.06 27.81
C ALA A 269 -15.44 -12.07 26.73
N LEU A 270 -14.51 -11.12 26.79
CA LEU A 270 -13.41 -10.96 25.83
C LEU A 270 -12.16 -11.64 26.38
N THR A 271 -11.64 -12.64 25.68
CA THR A 271 -10.63 -13.52 26.29
C THR A 271 -9.70 -14.25 25.31
N HIS A 272 -8.85 -15.15 25.81
CA HIS A 272 -7.83 -15.87 25.06
C HIS A 272 -8.16 -17.37 24.93
N SER A 273 -7.26 -18.14 24.31
CA SER A 273 -7.50 -19.56 23.97
C SER A 273 -7.79 -20.44 25.17
N GLN A 274 -7.04 -20.33 26.27
CA GLN A 274 -7.21 -21.18 27.46
C GLN A 274 -8.58 -20.98 28.12
N GLN A 275 -9.07 -19.74 28.18
CA GLN A 275 -10.39 -19.44 28.69
C GLN A 275 -11.51 -20.02 27.82
N LEU A 276 -11.38 -19.98 26.49
CA LEU A 276 -12.32 -20.66 25.58
C LEU A 276 -12.31 -22.17 25.80
N SER A 277 -11.13 -22.78 25.97
CA SER A 277 -11.02 -24.20 26.28
C SER A 277 -11.70 -24.55 27.61
N GLU A 278 -11.58 -23.72 28.64
CA GLU A 278 -12.30 -23.94 29.90
C GLU A 278 -13.82 -23.80 29.76
N VAL A 279 -14.29 -22.88 28.90
CA VAL A 279 -15.71 -22.78 28.55
C VAL A 279 -16.21 -24.07 27.88
N LEU A 280 -15.46 -24.57 26.89
CA LEU A 280 -15.76 -25.85 26.23
C LEU A 280 -15.73 -27.02 27.22
N ASN A 281 -14.77 -27.02 28.15
CA ASN A 281 -14.64 -28.03 29.20
C ASN A 281 -15.87 -28.04 30.12
N LYS A 282 -16.34 -26.86 30.56
CA LYS A 282 -17.57 -26.71 31.36
C LYS A 282 -18.82 -27.16 30.62
N ALA A 283 -18.89 -26.91 29.32
CA ALA A 283 -19.97 -27.38 28.45
C ALA A 283 -19.88 -28.87 28.11
N LYS A 284 -18.78 -29.55 28.46
CA LYS A 284 -18.44 -30.93 28.04
C LYS A 284 -18.29 -31.09 26.52
N GLU A 285 -17.87 -30.02 25.85
CA GLU A 285 -17.65 -29.93 24.39
C GLU A 285 -16.13 -29.87 24.04
N LEU A 286 -15.24 -29.89 25.05
CA LEU A 286 -13.80 -29.93 24.82
C LEU A 286 -13.34 -31.34 24.46
N ALA A 287 -13.17 -31.60 23.15
CA ALA A 287 -12.69 -32.90 22.66
C ALA A 287 -11.18 -33.10 22.90
N ASP A 288 -10.38 -32.06 22.70
CA ASP A 288 -8.91 -32.07 22.85
C ASP A 288 -8.47 -30.84 23.67
N PRO A 289 -7.68 -30.98 24.75
CA PRO A 289 -7.07 -29.86 25.48
C PRO A 289 -6.31 -28.87 24.59
N SER A 290 -5.81 -29.31 23.43
CA SER A 290 -5.09 -28.49 22.46
C SER A 290 -6.01 -27.77 21.46
N THR A 291 -7.34 -27.93 21.58
CA THR A 291 -8.32 -27.28 20.68
C THR A 291 -8.12 -25.77 20.67
N ARG A 292 -7.91 -25.22 19.48
CA ARG A 292 -7.75 -23.78 19.26
C ARG A 292 -8.75 -23.27 18.24
N LEU A 293 -9.68 -22.45 18.73
CA LEU A 293 -10.60 -21.72 17.86
C LEU A 293 -9.91 -20.50 17.23
N PRO A 294 -10.21 -20.14 15.96
CA PRO A 294 -9.67 -18.95 15.31
C PRO A 294 -9.93 -17.64 16.08
N GLU A 295 -9.15 -16.60 15.82
CA GLU A 295 -9.33 -15.25 16.35
C GLU A 295 -10.74 -14.76 15.98
N MET A 296 -11.39 -13.97 16.85
CA MET A 296 -12.80 -13.54 16.71
C MET A 296 -13.86 -14.63 16.83
N SER A 297 -13.50 -15.89 17.13
CA SER A 297 -14.50 -16.94 17.39
C SER A 297 -15.35 -16.63 18.61
N MET A 298 -16.62 -17.03 18.54
CA MET A 298 -17.62 -16.81 19.59
C MET A 298 -18.19 -18.13 20.09
N ILE A 299 -18.36 -18.25 21.40
CA ILE A 299 -19.17 -19.31 22.03
C ILE A 299 -20.34 -18.62 22.70
N ALA A 300 -21.55 -18.86 22.18
CA ALA A 300 -22.80 -18.35 22.76
C ALA A 300 -23.49 -19.44 23.58
N ILE A 301 -23.88 -19.10 24.80
CA ILE A 301 -24.37 -20.04 25.81
C ILE A 301 -25.64 -19.47 26.47
N GLY A 302 -26.70 -20.28 26.45
CA GLY A 302 -27.93 -20.10 27.21
C GLY A 302 -28.28 -21.34 28.03
N CYS A 303 -29.47 -21.37 28.64
CA CYS A 303 -29.91 -22.53 29.43
C CYS A 303 -29.98 -23.81 28.61
N ASP A 304 -30.55 -23.73 27.40
CA ASP A 304 -30.81 -24.89 26.53
C ASP A 304 -30.04 -24.85 25.20
N ASN A 305 -29.22 -23.81 25.00
CA ASN A 305 -28.54 -23.56 23.73
C ASN A 305 -27.02 -23.42 23.95
N PHE A 306 -26.25 -24.10 23.13
CA PHE A 306 -24.81 -23.98 23.04
C PHE A 306 -24.41 -23.84 21.56
N LEU A 307 -23.73 -22.76 21.21
CA LEU A 307 -23.37 -22.45 19.83
C LEU A 307 -21.91 -22.04 19.76
N ILE A 308 -21.13 -22.73 18.93
CA ILE A 308 -19.78 -22.32 18.55
C ILE A 308 -19.85 -21.71 17.16
N LEU A 309 -19.38 -20.47 17.02
CA LEU A 309 -19.18 -19.80 15.75
C LEU A 309 -17.70 -19.51 15.56
N GLU A 310 -17.03 -20.30 14.72
CA GLU A 310 -15.67 -19.98 14.28
C GLU A 310 -15.66 -18.64 13.54
N ARG A 311 -14.71 -17.77 13.86
CA ARG A 311 -14.65 -16.35 13.41
C ARG A 311 -15.90 -15.53 13.79
N GLY A 312 -16.74 -16.00 14.70
CA GLY A 312 -17.89 -15.25 15.20
C GLY A 312 -18.90 -14.99 14.10
N VAL A 313 -19.26 -13.72 13.88
CA VAL A 313 -20.21 -13.31 12.83
C VAL A 313 -19.57 -13.15 11.45
N LEU A 314 -18.24 -13.23 11.37
CA LEU A 314 -17.46 -13.05 10.14
C LEU A 314 -17.46 -14.35 9.31
N GLY A 315 -17.31 -14.23 8.00
CA GLY A 315 -17.12 -15.36 7.10
C GLY A 315 -15.87 -16.16 7.46
N GLU A 316 -15.83 -17.43 7.05
CA GLU A 316 -14.55 -18.15 7.02
C GLU A 316 -13.57 -17.35 6.15
N THR A 317 -12.33 -17.18 6.63
CA THR A 317 -11.24 -16.82 5.72
C THR A 317 -11.25 -17.88 4.63
N GLU A 318 -11.65 -17.53 3.41
CA GLU A 318 -11.39 -18.40 2.29
C GLU A 318 -9.88 -18.66 2.35
N LYS A 319 -9.46 -19.91 2.68
CA LYS A 319 -8.14 -20.37 2.27
C LYS A 319 -8.03 -19.90 0.83
N PRO A 320 -6.98 -19.13 0.44
CA PRO A 320 -6.90 -18.59 -0.91
C PRO A 320 -7.23 -19.76 -1.83
N LYS A 321 -8.41 -19.70 -2.46
CA LYS A 321 -8.86 -20.79 -3.32
C LYS A 321 -7.71 -20.93 -4.31
N PRO A 322 -7.17 -22.13 -4.55
CA PRO A 322 -6.19 -22.29 -5.62
C PRO A 322 -6.81 -21.60 -6.82
N ILE A 323 -6.19 -20.49 -7.24
CA ILE A 323 -6.77 -19.59 -8.22
C ILE A 323 -7.10 -20.52 -9.38
N LYS A 324 -8.39 -20.75 -9.66
CA LYS A 324 -8.78 -21.40 -10.92
C LYS A 324 -8.21 -20.45 -11.95
N ARG A 325 -7.06 -20.82 -12.53
CA ARG A 325 -6.20 -19.93 -13.32
C ARG A 325 -7.07 -19.22 -14.34
N LYS A 326 -7.53 -18.01 -13.99
CA LYS A 326 -8.34 -17.21 -14.87
C LYS A 326 -7.35 -16.75 -15.94
N ASP A 327 -7.79 -16.82 -17.18
CA ASP A 327 -6.96 -16.43 -18.31
C ASP A 327 -6.70 -14.92 -18.20
N MET A 328 -5.49 -14.56 -17.74
CA MET A 328 -5.12 -13.17 -17.45
C MET A 328 -5.24 -12.30 -18.70
N ARG A 329 -4.93 -12.86 -19.87
CA ARG A 329 -5.07 -12.18 -21.16
C ARG A 329 -6.54 -11.83 -21.41
N LYS A 330 -7.47 -12.75 -21.22
CA LYS A 330 -8.91 -12.46 -21.39
C LYS A 330 -9.41 -11.35 -20.45
N ILE A 331 -8.90 -11.30 -19.22
CA ILE A 331 -9.28 -10.26 -18.26
C ILE A 331 -8.73 -8.89 -18.70
N LEU A 332 -7.47 -8.83 -19.10
CA LEU A 332 -6.87 -7.62 -19.65
C LEU A 332 -7.61 -7.15 -20.92
N GLU A 333 -7.94 -8.06 -21.83
CA GLU A 333 -8.68 -7.75 -23.05
C GLU A 333 -10.10 -7.23 -22.77
N LYS A 334 -10.76 -7.74 -21.73
CA LYS A 334 -12.07 -7.29 -21.28
C LYS A 334 -12.00 -5.91 -20.63
N LEU A 335 -11.10 -5.72 -19.67
CA LEU A 335 -10.95 -4.43 -18.98
C LEU A 335 -10.41 -3.32 -19.89
N GLY A 336 -9.60 -3.68 -20.88
CA GLY A 336 -9.04 -2.77 -21.85
C GLY A 336 -9.85 -2.61 -23.14
N GLU A 337 -11.05 -3.20 -23.20
CA GLU A 337 -11.88 -3.19 -24.41
C GLU A 337 -12.23 -1.77 -24.86
N GLY A 338 -12.14 -1.52 -26.17
CA GLY A 338 -12.43 -0.20 -26.75
C GLY A 338 -11.26 0.79 -26.72
N TYR A 339 -10.11 0.41 -26.13
CA TYR A 339 -8.94 1.27 -26.02
C TYR A 339 -7.71 0.67 -26.71
N GLN A 340 -6.96 1.50 -27.43
CA GLN A 340 -5.66 1.13 -27.99
C GLN A 340 -4.54 1.31 -26.95
N TRP A 341 -3.89 0.21 -26.57
CA TRP A 341 -2.87 0.20 -25.51
C TRP A 341 -1.44 0.43 -26.01
N TYR A 342 -1.09 -0.12 -27.16
CA TYR A 342 0.17 0.21 -27.84
C TYR A 342 -0.04 0.36 -29.33
N LYS A 343 0.79 1.20 -29.94
CA LYS A 343 1.00 1.21 -31.37
C LYS A 343 2.29 0.46 -31.69
N VAL A 344 2.19 -0.56 -32.53
CA VAL A 344 3.35 -1.27 -33.04
C VAL A 344 4.19 -0.29 -33.87
N ARG A 345 5.49 -0.18 -33.55
CA ARG A 345 6.42 0.74 -34.23
C ARG A 345 7.25 0.06 -35.33
N ARG A 346 7.41 -1.26 -35.29
CA ARG A 346 8.16 -2.01 -36.30
C ARG A 346 7.29 -3.13 -36.86
N SER A 347 7.36 -3.34 -38.17
CA SER A 347 6.52 -4.32 -38.87
C SER A 347 6.69 -5.74 -38.34
N GLU A 348 7.89 -6.12 -37.88
CA GLU A 348 8.14 -7.46 -37.30
C GLU A 348 7.40 -7.72 -35.98
N TYR A 349 6.86 -6.67 -35.36
CA TYR A 349 6.11 -6.73 -34.12
C TYR A 349 4.61 -6.48 -34.34
N GLU A 350 4.14 -6.44 -35.59
CA GLU A 350 2.72 -6.24 -35.88
C GLU A 350 1.88 -7.37 -35.31
N THR A 351 0.78 -6.99 -34.68
CA THR A 351 -0.14 -7.94 -34.06
C THR A 351 -1.56 -7.39 -34.11
N GLU A 352 -2.51 -8.28 -34.37
CA GLU A 352 -3.94 -7.99 -34.28
C GLU A 352 -4.46 -8.16 -32.84
N GLU A 353 -3.59 -8.47 -31.88
CA GLU A 353 -3.96 -8.63 -30.48
C GLU A 353 -4.36 -7.30 -29.83
N LYS A 354 -5.49 -7.31 -29.12
CA LYS A 354 -5.96 -6.18 -28.30
C LYS A 354 -4.97 -5.82 -27.19
N ILE A 355 -4.27 -6.81 -26.65
CA ILE A 355 -3.19 -6.67 -25.66
C ILE A 355 -1.86 -7.04 -26.33
N PRO A 356 -1.14 -6.05 -26.90
CA PRO A 356 0.02 -6.27 -27.75
C PRO A 356 1.33 -6.35 -26.94
N PHE A 357 1.36 -7.18 -25.90
CA PHE A 357 2.54 -7.50 -25.10
C PHE A 357 2.41 -8.90 -24.49
N LEU A 358 3.52 -9.44 -23.97
CA LEU A 358 3.52 -10.74 -23.29
C LEU A 358 2.85 -10.60 -21.92
N VAL A 359 1.79 -11.38 -21.70
CA VAL A 359 1.00 -11.33 -20.47
C VAL A 359 1.58 -12.34 -19.48
N SER A 360 1.99 -11.84 -18.31
CA SER A 360 2.34 -12.73 -17.20
C SER A 360 1.05 -13.25 -16.54
N PRO A 361 0.99 -14.53 -16.14
CA PRO A 361 -0.12 -15.05 -15.34
C PRO A 361 -0.01 -14.64 -13.86
N GLU A 362 1.13 -14.14 -13.41
CA GLU A 362 1.44 -13.81 -12.01
C GLU A 362 2.15 -12.44 -11.92
N PRO A 363 1.93 -11.66 -10.85
CA PRO A 363 2.59 -10.37 -10.71
C PRO A 363 4.09 -10.55 -10.49
N LEU A 364 4.89 -9.52 -10.75
CA LEU A 364 6.26 -9.50 -10.25
C LEU A 364 6.22 -9.45 -8.71
N ILE A 365 6.76 -10.47 -8.06
CA ILE A 365 6.86 -10.50 -6.59
C ILE A 365 8.18 -9.86 -6.18
N LEU A 366 8.08 -8.80 -5.38
CA LEU A 366 9.20 -8.15 -4.70
C LEU A 366 9.39 -8.74 -3.31
N THR A 367 10.62 -8.64 -2.78
CA THR A 367 10.83 -8.85 -1.34
C THR A 367 10.25 -7.67 -0.53
N ASN A 368 10.07 -7.87 0.77
CA ASN A 368 9.56 -6.80 1.64
C ASN A 368 10.55 -5.62 1.72
N GLU A 369 11.85 -5.92 1.69
CA GLU A 369 12.91 -4.92 1.66
C GLU A 369 12.85 -4.10 0.37
N GLU A 370 12.64 -4.75 -0.77
CA GLU A 370 12.49 -4.09 -2.08
C GLU A 370 11.24 -3.19 -2.11
N ALA A 371 10.12 -3.69 -1.60
CA ALA A 371 8.89 -2.91 -1.49
C ALA A 371 9.08 -1.66 -0.60
N SER A 372 9.73 -1.82 0.56
CA SER A 372 10.04 -0.72 1.47
C SER A 372 11.04 0.29 0.86
N GLU A 373 12.03 -0.19 0.11
CA GLU A 373 13.00 0.66 -0.58
C GLU A 373 12.31 1.52 -1.64
N ILE A 374 11.39 0.96 -2.44
CA ILE A 374 10.62 1.73 -3.44
C ILE A 374 9.78 2.83 -2.76
N LEU A 375 9.14 2.55 -1.63
CA LEU A 375 8.36 3.55 -0.88
C LEU A 375 9.26 4.69 -0.39
N THR A 376 10.45 4.36 0.12
CA THR A 376 11.45 5.35 0.55
C THR A 376 11.94 6.20 -0.63
N ILE A 377 12.24 5.57 -1.78
CA ILE A 377 12.61 6.27 -3.02
C ILE A 377 11.52 7.25 -3.44
N GLY A 378 10.25 6.89 -3.30
CA GLY A 378 9.13 7.77 -3.60
C GLY A 378 9.15 9.07 -2.79
N GLN A 379 9.34 8.97 -1.48
CA GLN A 379 9.45 10.12 -0.58
C GLN A 379 10.67 10.99 -0.93
N ASP A 380 11.83 10.35 -1.10
CA ASP A 380 13.09 11.03 -1.40
C ASP A 380 13.04 11.78 -2.73
N ILE A 381 12.45 11.18 -3.77
CA ILE A 381 12.35 11.79 -5.11
C ILE A 381 11.36 12.95 -5.14
N VAL A 382 10.24 12.86 -4.43
CA VAL A 382 9.30 13.98 -4.30
C VAL A 382 9.99 15.16 -3.61
N ALA A 383 10.70 14.91 -2.52
CA ALA A 383 11.46 15.94 -1.80
C ALA A 383 12.56 16.55 -2.68
N PHE A 384 13.31 15.71 -3.41
CA PHE A 384 14.34 16.13 -4.34
C PHE A 384 13.81 17.05 -5.43
N MET A 385 12.67 16.71 -6.04
CA MET A 385 12.09 17.48 -7.14
C MET A 385 11.50 18.80 -6.66
N ASN A 386 10.97 18.85 -5.44
CA ASN A 386 10.59 20.09 -4.79
C ASN A 386 11.82 20.98 -4.53
N ALA A 387 12.94 20.40 -4.08
CA ALA A 387 14.19 21.13 -3.89
C ALA A 387 14.78 21.65 -5.22
N CYS A 388 14.72 20.86 -6.29
CA CYS A 388 15.09 21.29 -7.64
C CYS A 388 14.23 22.45 -8.15
N ASN A 389 12.91 22.38 -7.93
CA ASN A 389 12.00 23.48 -8.23
C ASN A 389 12.36 24.75 -7.44
N GLU A 390 12.58 24.63 -6.12
CA GLU A 390 13.02 25.76 -5.31
C GLU A 390 14.32 26.36 -5.83
N LEU A 391 15.31 25.51 -6.12
CA LEU A 391 16.62 25.93 -6.61
C LEU A 391 16.53 26.70 -7.94
N PHE A 392 15.70 26.21 -8.88
CA PHE A 392 15.43 26.93 -10.13
C PHE A 392 14.86 28.33 -9.89
N ASN A 393 14.06 28.52 -8.84
CA ASN A 393 13.44 29.81 -8.55
C ASN A 393 14.35 30.78 -7.77
N ILE A 394 15.43 30.31 -7.13
CA ILE A 394 16.29 31.14 -6.27
C ILE A 394 17.73 31.30 -6.77
N ASP A 395 18.20 30.45 -7.69
CA ASP A 395 19.56 30.54 -8.25
C ASP A 395 19.53 30.77 -9.77
N ASP A 396 19.84 32.00 -10.17
CA ASP A 396 19.87 32.42 -11.58
C ASP A 396 20.82 31.57 -12.43
N ARG A 397 21.89 31.00 -11.86
CA ARG A 397 22.83 30.16 -12.62
C ARG A 397 22.17 28.84 -12.99
N VAL A 398 21.43 28.25 -12.05
CA VAL A 398 20.66 27.02 -12.27
C VAL A 398 19.50 27.28 -13.24
N ALA A 399 18.79 28.40 -13.06
CA ALA A 399 17.73 28.82 -13.96
C ALA A 399 18.25 29.01 -15.39
N ASN A 400 19.34 29.75 -15.59
CA ASN A 400 19.96 29.98 -16.89
C ASN A 400 20.45 28.67 -17.53
N LEU A 401 21.02 27.77 -16.74
CA LEU A 401 21.45 26.46 -17.23
C LEU A 401 20.26 25.64 -17.73
N LEU A 402 19.23 25.47 -16.88
CA LEU A 402 18.04 24.70 -17.20
C LEU A 402 17.13 25.38 -18.22
N ASN A 403 17.28 26.68 -18.49
CA ASN A 403 16.53 27.41 -19.53
C ASN A 403 17.16 27.33 -20.92
N ARG A 404 18.34 26.71 -21.07
CA ARG A 404 19.00 26.54 -22.36
C ARG A 404 18.07 25.90 -23.40
N GLY A 405 18.02 26.49 -24.59
CA GLY A 405 17.22 26.01 -25.73
C GLY A 405 15.72 26.31 -25.67
N LYS A 406 15.24 26.94 -24.59
CA LYS A 406 13.81 27.20 -24.38
C LYS A 406 13.43 28.58 -24.88
N PRO A 407 12.21 28.77 -25.43
CA PRO A 407 11.77 30.10 -25.85
C PRO A 407 11.44 30.97 -24.63
N ASP A 408 11.63 32.28 -24.75
CA ASP A 408 11.50 33.25 -23.64
C ASP A 408 10.18 33.13 -22.88
N TYR A 409 9.08 32.81 -23.58
CA TYR A 409 7.77 32.65 -22.95
C TYR A 409 7.70 31.43 -22.00
N LEU A 410 8.57 30.43 -22.13
CA LEU A 410 8.65 29.28 -21.22
C LEU A 410 9.80 29.33 -20.22
N GLN A 411 10.69 30.33 -20.31
CA GLN A 411 11.82 30.47 -19.38
C GLN A 411 11.42 31.06 -18.01
N LYS A 412 10.28 31.76 -17.96
CA LYS A 412 9.80 32.41 -16.73
C LYS A 412 9.44 31.37 -15.65
N ALA A 413 9.86 31.66 -14.42
CA ALA A 413 9.39 30.97 -13.22
C ALA A 413 7.86 31.03 -13.14
N ARG A 414 7.25 29.88 -12.83
CA ARG A 414 5.80 29.69 -12.71
C ARG A 414 5.51 28.76 -11.55
N ARG A 415 4.30 28.88 -11.00
CA ARG A 415 3.79 27.93 -10.02
C ARG A 415 3.78 26.53 -10.65
N THR A 416 4.47 25.60 -10.02
CA THR A 416 4.46 24.19 -10.42
C THR A 416 3.14 23.54 -9.99
N ASN A 417 2.59 22.73 -10.88
CA ASN A 417 1.40 21.93 -10.62
C ASN A 417 1.59 20.57 -11.29
N TYR A 418 2.05 19.59 -10.53
CA TYR A 418 2.26 18.21 -10.98
C TYR A 418 1.51 17.31 -10.01
N LEU A 419 0.61 16.45 -10.51
CA LEU A 419 -0.13 15.55 -9.62
C LEU A 419 0.76 14.42 -9.11
N PHE A 420 1.66 13.93 -9.95
CA PHE A 420 2.52 12.80 -9.64
C PHE A 420 3.87 12.91 -10.33
N ILE A 421 4.78 12.05 -9.90
CA ILE A 421 6.10 11.81 -10.48
C ILE A 421 6.35 10.32 -10.67
N ARG A 422 7.12 9.98 -11.69
CA ARG A 422 7.42 8.61 -12.07
C ARG A 422 8.94 8.40 -12.20
N PRO A 423 9.63 7.95 -11.14
CA PRO A 423 11.01 7.50 -11.26
C PRO A 423 11.04 6.11 -11.92
N ASP A 424 11.65 5.99 -13.09
CA ASP A 424 11.85 4.69 -13.74
C ASP A 424 13.03 3.96 -13.09
N LEU A 425 12.75 2.84 -12.40
CA LEU A 425 13.70 2.09 -11.59
C LEU A 425 14.16 0.81 -12.30
N ILE A 426 15.46 0.65 -12.47
CA ILE A 426 16.09 -0.59 -12.92
C ILE A 426 16.46 -1.41 -11.70
N ILE A 427 16.08 -2.70 -11.70
CA ILE A 427 16.53 -3.63 -10.67
C ILE A 427 17.98 -4.00 -10.95
N THR A 428 18.89 -3.70 -10.04
CA THR A 428 20.32 -4.05 -10.14
C THR A 428 20.70 -5.07 -9.07
N LYS A 429 21.94 -5.55 -9.11
CA LYS A 429 22.48 -6.42 -8.05
C LYS A 429 22.60 -5.72 -6.68
N ASP A 430 22.66 -4.39 -6.66
CA ASP A 430 22.95 -3.57 -5.46
C ASP A 430 21.72 -2.77 -4.97
N GLY A 431 20.52 -3.07 -5.50
CA GLY A 431 19.27 -2.35 -5.23
C GLY A 431 18.70 -1.69 -6.49
N PHE A 432 17.93 -0.61 -6.33
CA PHE A 432 17.32 0.10 -7.44
C PHE A 432 18.20 1.22 -8.01
N SER A 433 18.16 1.40 -9.33
CA SER A 433 18.78 2.52 -10.02
C SER A 433 17.76 3.33 -10.83
N ILE A 434 17.72 4.64 -10.63
CA ILE A 434 16.89 5.56 -11.44
C ILE A 434 17.56 5.81 -12.79
N CYS A 435 16.87 5.47 -13.88
CA CYS A 435 17.33 5.79 -15.23
C CYS A 435 16.70 7.06 -15.82
N GLU A 436 15.51 7.45 -15.34
CA GLU A 436 14.76 8.62 -15.79
C GLU A 436 13.73 9.02 -14.72
N ILE A 437 13.37 10.30 -14.68
CA ILE A 437 12.22 10.80 -13.93
C ILE A 437 11.26 11.42 -14.95
N GLU A 438 10.01 10.98 -14.91
CA GLU A 438 8.96 11.42 -15.82
C GLU A 438 7.78 12.02 -15.05
N THR A 439 7.11 12.99 -15.66
CA THR A 439 5.93 13.65 -15.08
C THR A 439 4.69 13.56 -15.97
N SER A 440 4.82 12.98 -17.16
CA SER A 440 3.72 12.76 -18.10
C SER A 440 2.87 11.52 -17.74
N PRO A 441 1.61 11.46 -18.21
CA PRO A 441 0.69 10.36 -17.90
C PRO A 441 0.95 9.09 -18.73
N PHE A 442 1.97 9.05 -19.58
CA PHE A 442 2.14 7.92 -20.51
C PHE A 442 2.46 6.63 -19.75
N GLY A 443 1.70 5.57 -19.97
CA GLY A 443 1.87 4.30 -19.26
C GLY A 443 1.24 4.24 -17.86
N LEU A 444 0.71 5.36 -17.32
CA LEU A 444 -0.05 5.37 -16.07
C LEU A 444 -1.38 4.60 -16.22
N PRO A 445 -2.14 4.77 -17.32
CA PRO A 445 -3.36 4.00 -17.54
C PRO A 445 -3.10 2.50 -17.65
N LEU A 446 -1.95 2.12 -18.23
CA LEU A 446 -1.55 0.72 -18.30
C LEU A 446 -1.20 0.16 -16.93
N ALA A 447 -0.53 0.94 -16.08
CA ALA A 447 -0.27 0.53 -14.71
C ALA A 447 -1.59 0.26 -13.98
N GLU A 448 -2.56 1.16 -14.10
CA GLU A 448 -3.89 0.99 -13.51
C GLU A 448 -4.62 -0.25 -14.06
N LEU A 449 -4.63 -0.44 -15.38
CA LEU A 449 -5.24 -1.63 -16.02
C LEU A 449 -4.64 -2.93 -15.46
N LEU A 450 -3.31 -2.99 -15.35
CA LEU A 450 -2.61 -4.14 -14.79
C LEU A 450 -3.01 -4.36 -13.33
N ASN A 451 -3.02 -3.32 -12.49
CA ASN A 451 -3.42 -3.50 -11.09
C ASN A 451 -4.87 -4.02 -10.97
N ARG A 452 -5.83 -3.43 -11.71
CA ARG A 452 -7.23 -3.91 -11.76
C ARG A 452 -7.34 -5.37 -12.20
N ALA A 453 -6.63 -5.74 -13.27
CA ALA A 453 -6.72 -7.09 -13.82
C ALA A 453 -6.19 -8.15 -12.86
N TYR A 454 -5.05 -7.87 -12.20
CA TYR A 454 -4.44 -8.80 -11.26
C TYR A 454 -5.26 -8.94 -9.98
N GLU A 455 -5.87 -7.84 -9.50
CA GLU A 455 -6.85 -7.87 -8.42
C GLU A 455 -8.10 -8.68 -8.78
N GLU A 456 -8.64 -8.57 -10.01
CA GLU A 456 -9.81 -9.37 -10.47
C GLU A 456 -9.50 -10.89 -10.50
N VAL A 457 -8.23 -11.27 -10.64
CA VAL A 457 -7.75 -12.66 -10.55
C VAL A 457 -7.49 -13.11 -9.12
N GLY A 458 -7.46 -12.18 -8.16
CA GLY A 458 -7.26 -12.46 -6.74
C GLY A 458 -5.81 -12.28 -6.27
N PHE A 459 -4.94 -11.67 -7.08
CA PHE A 459 -3.63 -11.25 -6.61
C PHE A 459 -3.74 -9.96 -5.80
N GLN A 460 -2.92 -9.87 -4.77
CA GLN A 460 -2.67 -8.59 -4.10
C GLN A 460 -1.62 -7.82 -4.89
N THR A 461 -1.91 -6.57 -5.20
CA THR A 461 -0.99 -5.61 -5.81
C THR A 461 -0.31 -4.78 -4.73
N LEU A 462 0.85 -4.20 -5.02
CA LEU A 462 1.58 -3.36 -4.08
C LEU A 462 0.82 -2.06 -3.73
N VAL A 463 -0.04 -1.59 -4.65
CA VAL A 463 -0.97 -0.49 -4.44
C VAL A 463 -2.35 -0.88 -4.96
N PRO A 464 -3.42 -0.74 -4.16
CA PRO A 464 -4.78 -1.03 -4.62
C PRO A 464 -5.18 -0.14 -5.80
N SER A 465 -5.83 -0.73 -6.81
CA SER A 465 -6.24 -0.03 -8.03
C SER A 465 -7.15 1.18 -7.79
N CYS A 466 -7.90 1.23 -6.68
CA CYS A 466 -8.75 2.37 -6.39
C CYS A 466 -8.00 3.67 -6.03
N ILE A 467 -6.74 3.59 -5.58
CA ILE A 467 -5.97 4.73 -5.05
C ILE A 467 -5.76 5.80 -6.12
N LEU A 468 -5.31 5.42 -7.32
CA LEU A 468 -5.06 6.35 -8.40
C LEU A 468 -6.32 7.15 -8.76
N GLY A 469 -7.43 6.44 -8.95
CA GLY A 469 -8.69 7.08 -9.35
C GLY A 469 -9.21 8.05 -8.30
N GLN A 470 -9.12 7.70 -7.02
CA GLN A 470 -9.49 8.61 -5.93
C GLN A 470 -8.60 9.86 -5.93
N PHE A 471 -7.28 9.67 -5.90
CA PHE A 471 -6.32 10.76 -5.87
C PHE A 471 -6.50 11.74 -7.04
N LEU A 472 -6.63 11.22 -8.27
CA LEU A 472 -6.80 12.09 -9.45
C LEU A 472 -8.13 12.86 -9.39
N ARG A 473 -9.21 12.28 -8.87
CA ARG A 473 -10.50 12.97 -8.76
C ARG A 473 -10.50 14.05 -7.69
N ASP A 474 -9.80 13.81 -6.58
CA ASP A 474 -9.70 14.76 -5.47
C ASP A 474 -8.86 16.00 -5.85
N HIS A 475 -7.93 15.85 -6.79
CA HIS A 475 -7.02 16.91 -7.22
C HIS A 475 -7.33 17.50 -8.60
N THR A 476 -8.46 17.13 -9.21
CA THR A 476 -8.90 17.69 -10.49
C THR A 476 -10.36 18.12 -10.43
N THR A 477 -10.76 19.05 -11.30
CA THR A 477 -12.12 19.58 -11.36
C THR A 477 -13.13 18.54 -11.86
N ASN A 478 -14.42 18.77 -11.61
CA ASN A 478 -15.48 17.87 -12.10
C ASN A 478 -15.58 17.83 -13.63
N ARG A 479 -15.04 18.84 -14.33
CA ARG A 479 -14.97 18.89 -15.80
C ARG A 479 -13.57 19.19 -16.26
N GLY A 480 -13.05 18.42 -17.21
CA GLY A 480 -11.71 18.62 -17.75
C GLY A 480 -11.46 17.83 -19.03
N GLN A 481 -10.35 18.13 -19.68
CA GLN A 481 -9.99 17.53 -20.96
C GLN A 481 -8.51 17.15 -20.98
N ILE A 482 -8.22 15.89 -21.32
CA ILE A 482 -6.86 15.43 -21.60
C ILE A 482 -6.55 15.72 -23.07
N VAL A 483 -5.50 16.50 -23.33
CA VAL A 483 -5.16 16.96 -24.67
C VAL A 483 -3.91 16.25 -25.16
N TYR A 484 -3.97 15.59 -26.31
CA TYR A 484 -2.82 14.92 -26.92
C TYR A 484 -2.55 15.43 -28.33
N SER A 485 -1.31 15.27 -28.79
CA SER A 485 -0.85 15.73 -30.09
C SER A 485 -0.61 14.57 -31.05
N GLN A 486 -0.19 14.88 -32.28
CA GLN A 486 0.20 13.86 -33.23
C GLN A 486 1.43 13.05 -32.76
N ASN A 487 2.35 13.68 -32.03
CA ASN A 487 3.54 13.05 -31.45
C ASN A 487 3.16 12.01 -30.38
N THR A 488 2.11 12.29 -29.60
CA THR A 488 1.64 11.42 -28.52
C THR A 488 0.41 10.59 -28.87
N ALA A 489 -0.06 10.66 -30.12
CA ALA A 489 -1.23 9.93 -30.62
C ALA A 489 -1.13 8.40 -30.44
N SER A 490 0.08 7.84 -30.35
CA SER A 490 0.28 6.42 -30.02
C SER A 490 -0.24 6.01 -28.63
N TYR A 491 -0.47 6.99 -27.74
CA TYR A 491 -1.06 6.81 -26.41
C TYR A 491 -2.54 7.20 -26.35
N ALA A 492 -3.18 7.59 -27.46
CA ALA A 492 -4.54 8.12 -27.46
C ALA A 492 -5.55 7.20 -26.75
N GLY A 493 -5.49 5.88 -26.98
CA GLY A 493 -6.35 4.92 -26.29
C GLY A 493 -6.11 4.85 -24.77
N GLN A 494 -4.85 4.90 -24.34
CA GLN A 494 -4.51 4.99 -22.90
C GLN A 494 -5.05 6.27 -22.27
N LEU A 495 -4.93 7.41 -22.96
CA LEU A 495 -5.44 8.69 -22.46
C LEU A 495 -6.98 8.73 -22.44
N GLN A 496 -7.64 8.09 -23.40
CA GLN A 496 -9.09 7.90 -23.39
C GLN A 496 -9.54 7.05 -22.20
N PHE A 497 -8.81 5.96 -21.88
CA PHE A 497 -9.05 5.16 -20.68
C PHE A 497 -8.90 6.00 -19.41
N LEU A 498 -7.84 6.81 -19.31
CA LEU A 498 -7.63 7.72 -18.17
C LEU A 498 -8.81 8.69 -17.98
N ALA A 499 -9.28 9.29 -19.07
CA ALA A 499 -10.41 10.22 -19.02
C ALA A 499 -11.72 9.52 -18.64
N ARG A 500 -12.04 8.38 -19.25
CA ARG A 500 -13.36 7.72 -19.13
C ARG A 500 -13.47 6.78 -17.94
N GLU A 501 -12.46 5.94 -17.71
CA GLU A 501 -12.51 4.85 -16.73
C GLU A 501 -11.92 5.23 -15.35
N ILE A 502 -11.25 6.38 -15.25
CA ILE A 502 -10.57 6.82 -14.03
C ILE A 502 -11.10 8.18 -13.55
N LEU A 503 -11.10 9.19 -14.42
CA LEU A 503 -11.47 10.57 -14.03
C LEU A 503 -12.99 10.84 -14.07
N SER A 504 -13.71 10.22 -15.00
CA SER A 504 -15.16 10.39 -15.16
C SER A 504 -15.97 9.59 -14.13
N SER A 505 -17.17 10.09 -13.82
CA SER A 505 -18.18 9.43 -13.00
C SER A 505 -19.55 10.05 -13.29
N VAL A 506 -20.62 9.63 -12.58
CA VAL A 506 -21.96 10.22 -12.75
C VAL A 506 -21.97 11.75 -12.58
N GLN A 507 -21.07 12.29 -11.75
CA GLN A 507 -20.97 13.73 -11.46
C GLN A 507 -19.74 14.40 -12.09
N ARG A 508 -18.93 13.65 -12.86
CA ARG A 508 -17.66 14.13 -13.42
C ARG A 508 -17.55 13.79 -14.89
N GLU A 509 -17.24 14.80 -15.71
CA GLU A 509 -17.13 14.69 -17.15
C GLU A 509 -15.70 14.97 -17.61
N TRP A 510 -14.99 13.91 -17.99
CA TRP A 510 -13.64 14.00 -18.52
C TRP A 510 -13.54 13.29 -19.87
N ASN A 511 -12.91 13.97 -20.83
CA ASN A 511 -12.69 13.42 -22.17
C ASN A 511 -11.22 13.57 -22.58
N ALA A 512 -10.76 12.72 -23.49
CA ALA A 512 -9.48 12.90 -24.16
C ALA A 512 -9.73 13.34 -25.61
N ALA A 513 -9.01 14.35 -26.09
CA ALA A 513 -9.13 14.81 -27.46
C ALA A 513 -7.78 15.19 -28.07
N HIS A 514 -7.71 15.06 -29.39
CA HIS A 514 -6.58 15.51 -30.15
C HIS A 514 -6.57 17.04 -30.24
N ILE A 515 -5.38 17.64 -30.30
CA ILE A 515 -5.20 19.10 -30.21
C ILE A 515 -5.94 19.88 -31.31
N ASP A 516 -6.06 19.34 -32.52
CA ASP A 516 -6.78 19.97 -33.64
C ASP A 516 -8.30 20.13 -33.41
N THR A 517 -8.86 19.43 -32.43
CA THR A 517 -10.27 19.57 -32.03
C THR A 517 -10.51 20.75 -31.09
N LEU A 518 -9.43 21.40 -30.62
CA LEU A 518 -9.46 22.50 -29.62
C LEU A 518 -9.13 23.88 -30.19
N VAL A 519 -9.20 24.05 -31.51
CA VAL A 519 -8.94 25.34 -32.15
C VAL A 519 -9.95 26.39 -31.63
N GLY A 520 -9.43 27.44 -30.98
CA GLY A 520 -10.23 28.53 -30.43
C GLY A 520 -11.03 28.19 -29.16
N VAL A 521 -10.87 27.00 -28.58
CA VAL A 521 -11.55 26.56 -27.35
C VAL A 521 -10.52 26.32 -26.25
N SER A 522 -10.70 26.92 -25.07
CA SER A 522 -9.88 26.62 -23.90
C SER A 522 -10.70 25.74 -22.95
N PRO A 523 -10.21 24.54 -22.57
CA PRO A 523 -10.94 23.67 -21.65
C PRO A 523 -10.92 24.26 -20.23
N ILE A 524 -11.94 23.93 -19.43
CA ILE A 524 -12.06 24.38 -18.02
C ILE A 524 -10.87 23.91 -17.19
N HIS A 525 -10.39 22.69 -17.45
CA HIS A 525 -9.17 22.14 -16.91
C HIS A 525 -8.48 21.34 -18.01
N LEU A 526 -7.23 21.66 -18.27
CA LEU A 526 -6.41 21.00 -19.27
C LEU A 526 -5.46 20.01 -18.59
N TYR A 527 -5.57 18.73 -18.95
CA TYR A 527 -4.52 17.76 -18.65
C TYR A 527 -3.60 17.59 -19.86
N ARG A 528 -2.31 17.90 -19.75
CA ARG A 528 -1.33 17.73 -20.82
C ARG A 528 -1.02 16.26 -21.08
N GLY A 529 -1.46 15.78 -22.22
CA GLY A 529 -1.02 14.54 -22.86
C GLY A 529 -0.04 14.81 -24.02
N PHE A 530 0.71 15.90 -23.97
CA PHE A 530 1.74 16.31 -24.94
C PHE A 530 2.97 16.88 -24.21
N TYR A 531 4.12 16.89 -24.87
CA TYR A 531 5.37 17.45 -24.33
C TYR A 531 5.52 18.94 -24.65
N LEU A 532 6.09 19.74 -23.74
CA LEU A 532 6.19 21.20 -23.94
C LEU A 532 7.10 21.61 -25.10
N TYR A 533 8.09 20.79 -25.47
CA TYR A 533 8.96 21.07 -26.61
C TYR A 533 8.21 21.10 -27.94
N GLU A 534 7.04 20.44 -28.01
CA GLU A 534 6.24 20.39 -29.23
C GLU A 534 5.76 21.80 -29.62
N ALA A 535 5.63 22.72 -28.67
CA ALA A 535 5.31 24.13 -28.92
C ALA A 535 6.35 24.88 -29.79
N LEU A 536 7.52 24.28 -30.04
CA LEU A 536 8.50 24.81 -30.99
C LEU A 536 8.13 24.57 -32.45
N ASN A 537 7.45 23.46 -32.74
CA ASN A 537 7.28 22.98 -34.12
C ASN A 537 5.82 22.64 -34.49
N ASP A 538 4.94 22.46 -33.51
CA ASP A 538 3.50 22.24 -33.70
C ASP A 538 2.73 23.53 -33.39
N LEU A 539 2.10 24.11 -34.42
CA LEU A 539 1.39 25.39 -34.33
C LEU A 539 0.16 25.32 -33.42
N PHE A 540 -0.53 24.16 -33.34
CA PHE A 540 -1.70 24.03 -32.48
C PHE A 540 -1.29 23.93 -31.01
N ILE A 541 -0.20 23.22 -30.74
CA ILE A 541 0.38 23.18 -29.38
C ILE A 541 0.92 24.55 -29.00
N HIS A 542 1.59 25.25 -29.91
CA HIS A 542 2.06 26.60 -29.69
C HIS A 542 0.91 27.55 -29.31
N ASP A 543 -0.14 27.62 -30.13
CA ASP A 543 -1.33 28.44 -29.87
C ASP A 543 -1.95 28.12 -28.51
N LEU A 544 -2.18 26.85 -28.21
CA LEU A 544 -2.75 26.42 -26.94
C LEU A 544 -1.88 26.86 -25.77
N VAL A 545 -0.57 26.59 -25.82
CA VAL A 545 0.37 26.96 -24.76
C VAL A 545 0.33 28.45 -24.52
N ILE A 546 0.36 29.29 -25.57
CA ILE A 546 0.26 30.75 -25.45
C ILE A 546 -1.06 31.17 -24.77
N ARG A 547 -2.19 30.57 -25.15
CA ARG A 547 -3.51 30.88 -24.57
C ARG A 547 -3.63 30.55 -23.09
N VAL A 548 -2.89 29.54 -22.61
CA VAL A 548 -2.99 29.04 -21.22
C VAL A 548 -1.73 29.29 -20.38
N LEU A 549 -0.85 30.22 -20.81
CA LEU A 549 0.46 30.48 -20.18
C LEU A 549 0.40 30.72 -18.66
N ASP A 550 -0.67 31.38 -18.21
CA ASP A 550 -0.88 31.78 -16.82
C ASP A 550 -2.11 31.10 -16.19
N ASP A 551 -2.69 30.09 -16.85
CA ASP A 551 -3.85 29.36 -16.35
C ASP A 551 -3.44 28.30 -15.32
N LEU A 552 -3.98 28.41 -14.10
CA LEU A 552 -3.73 27.48 -13.01
C LEU A 552 -4.44 26.12 -13.19
N ASN A 553 -5.37 26.01 -14.13
CA ASN A 553 -6.09 24.77 -14.44
C ASN A 553 -5.37 23.92 -15.50
N VAL A 554 -4.08 24.16 -15.73
CA VAL A 554 -3.21 23.35 -16.60
C VAL A 554 -2.36 22.41 -15.76
N THR A 555 -2.47 21.12 -16.04
CA THR A 555 -1.79 20.06 -15.29
C THR A 555 -1.21 19.02 -16.25
N PRO A 556 0.06 18.60 -16.15
CA PRO A 556 1.12 19.28 -15.43
C PRO A 556 1.34 20.74 -15.88
N SER A 557 1.94 21.58 -15.04
CA SER A 557 2.20 23.00 -15.33
C SER A 557 3.15 23.22 -16.52
N LEU A 558 3.13 24.42 -17.10
CA LEU A 558 4.00 24.83 -18.22
C LEU A 558 5.43 25.18 -17.77
N THR A 559 6.08 24.24 -17.10
CA THR A 559 7.39 24.39 -16.44
C THR A 559 8.39 23.39 -17.02
N PRO A 560 8.96 23.64 -18.20
CA PRO A 560 9.77 22.67 -18.93
C PRO A 560 11.07 22.24 -18.21
N TYR A 561 11.60 23.06 -17.29
CA TYR A 561 12.77 22.68 -16.49
C TYR A 561 12.49 21.46 -15.59
N MET A 562 11.23 21.23 -15.20
CA MET A 562 10.83 20.05 -14.42
C MET A 562 10.82 18.75 -15.24
N GLU A 563 10.87 18.86 -16.57
CA GLU A 563 10.91 17.73 -17.52
C GLU A 563 12.35 17.41 -17.99
N GLU A 564 13.36 18.08 -17.41
CA GLU A 564 14.77 17.92 -17.77
C GLU A 564 15.43 16.70 -17.11
N LYS A 565 16.19 15.93 -17.89
CA LYS A 565 17.06 14.87 -17.34
C LYS A 565 18.24 15.44 -16.54
N ALA A 566 18.63 16.68 -16.83
CA ALA A 566 19.67 17.45 -16.16
C ALA A 566 19.40 17.62 -14.65
N LEU A 567 18.14 17.52 -14.21
CA LEU A 567 17.81 17.51 -12.79
C LEU A 567 18.54 16.40 -12.05
N LEU A 568 18.71 15.21 -12.65
CA LEU A 568 19.45 14.08 -12.06
C LEU A 568 20.93 14.41 -11.79
N ALA A 569 21.51 15.37 -12.51
CA ALA A 569 22.90 15.79 -12.32
C ALA A 569 23.08 16.75 -11.14
N LEU A 570 22.02 17.47 -10.73
CA LEU A 570 22.16 18.54 -9.74
C LEU A 570 22.56 18.03 -8.35
N ILE A 571 22.09 16.83 -7.97
CA ILE A 571 22.48 16.19 -6.69
C ILE A 571 23.98 15.81 -6.63
N TRP A 572 24.63 15.77 -7.81
CA TRP A 572 26.04 15.48 -7.98
C TRP A 572 26.87 16.74 -8.25
N ASP A 573 26.29 17.93 -8.24
CA ASP A 573 27.02 19.19 -8.41
C ASP A 573 27.54 19.68 -7.05
N SER A 574 28.87 19.74 -6.90
CA SER A 574 29.56 20.16 -5.67
C SER A 574 29.19 21.58 -5.21
N ARG A 575 28.77 22.46 -6.12
CA ARG A 575 28.31 23.81 -5.78
C ARG A 575 26.96 23.80 -5.07
N LEU A 576 26.15 22.76 -5.33
CA LEU A 576 24.76 22.63 -4.88
C LEU A 576 24.63 21.69 -3.67
N GLU A 577 25.70 20.98 -3.30
CA GLU A 577 25.71 20.04 -2.17
C GLU A 577 25.29 20.68 -0.84
N PRO A 578 25.78 21.88 -0.44
CA PRO A 578 25.32 22.52 0.79
C PRO A 578 23.81 22.79 0.80
N PHE A 579 23.24 23.17 -0.35
CA PHE A 579 21.80 23.41 -0.48
C PHE A 579 21.00 22.12 -0.29
N PHE A 580 21.38 21.04 -0.98
CA PHE A 580 20.67 19.76 -0.85
C PHE A 580 20.79 19.16 0.55
N ILE A 581 21.97 19.24 1.19
CA ILE A 581 22.14 18.79 2.58
C ILE A 581 21.26 19.61 3.52
N GLN A 582 21.21 20.93 3.35
CA GLN A 582 20.37 21.80 4.17
C GLN A 582 18.87 21.49 3.99
N ARG A 583 18.43 21.22 2.76
CA ARG A 583 17.00 21.07 2.44
C ARG A 583 16.46 19.66 2.69
N LEU A 584 17.25 18.64 2.41
CA LEU A 584 16.84 17.24 2.44
C LEU A 584 17.42 16.45 3.62
N GLY A 585 18.50 16.95 4.23
CA GLY A 585 19.31 16.23 5.20
C GLY A 585 20.30 15.27 4.53
N THR A 586 21.44 15.05 5.19
CA THR A 586 22.54 14.21 4.66
C THR A 586 22.07 12.79 4.33
N SER A 587 21.27 12.16 5.19
CA SER A 587 20.80 10.79 4.97
C SER A 587 19.95 10.64 3.71
N THR A 588 19.11 11.63 3.39
CA THR A 588 18.30 11.65 2.17
C THR A 588 19.16 11.89 0.94
N VAL A 589 20.14 12.79 1.02
CA VAL A 589 21.12 13.01 -0.06
C VAL A 589 21.90 11.73 -0.36
N ASP A 590 22.35 11.01 0.67
CA ASP A 590 23.08 9.75 0.51
C ASP A 590 22.20 8.66 -0.13
N ARG A 591 20.94 8.53 0.29
CA ARG A 591 19.98 7.61 -0.34
C ARG A 591 19.72 7.99 -1.80
N LEU A 592 19.51 9.27 -2.09
CA LEU A 592 19.34 9.76 -3.46
C LEU A 592 20.56 9.46 -4.33
N ARG A 593 21.79 9.66 -3.84
CA ARG A 593 23.03 9.33 -4.58
C ARG A 593 23.25 7.82 -4.71
N LYS A 594 22.70 6.99 -3.83
CA LYS A 594 22.70 5.54 -3.99
C LYS A 594 21.77 5.10 -5.12
N THR A 595 20.60 5.73 -5.25
CA THR A 595 19.59 5.35 -6.25
C THR A 595 19.76 6.07 -7.60
N ILE A 596 20.17 7.34 -7.62
CA ILE A 596 20.48 8.12 -8.82
C ILE A 596 21.95 7.89 -9.15
N PRO A 597 22.29 7.20 -10.26
CA PRO A 597 23.68 6.95 -10.60
C PRO A 597 24.48 8.24 -10.77
N PRO A 598 25.81 8.20 -10.55
CA PRO A 598 26.73 9.25 -10.94
C PRO A 598 26.36 9.91 -12.28
N THR A 599 25.96 11.18 -12.22
CA THR A 599 25.44 11.92 -13.38
C THR A 599 26.00 13.34 -13.41
N TRP A 600 26.46 13.81 -14.57
CA TRP A 600 26.90 15.19 -14.76
C TRP A 600 26.40 15.76 -16.08
N ILE A 601 26.37 17.09 -16.18
CA ILE A 601 26.03 17.82 -17.41
C ILE A 601 27.31 17.95 -18.25
N VAL A 602 27.21 17.66 -19.55
CA VAL A 602 28.34 17.82 -20.49
C VAL A 602 28.81 19.27 -20.49
N GLY A 603 30.12 19.49 -20.29
CA GLY A 603 30.72 20.82 -20.15
C GLY A 603 30.63 21.41 -18.74
N GLN A 604 30.19 20.64 -17.73
CA GLN A 604 30.17 21.02 -16.30
C GLN A 604 30.92 19.99 -15.42
N GLU A 605 31.83 19.21 -16.01
CA GLU A 605 32.56 18.11 -15.37
C GLU A 605 33.37 18.59 -14.16
N GLU A 606 33.89 19.81 -14.19
CA GLU A 606 34.68 20.41 -13.10
C GLU A 606 33.91 20.54 -11.78
N TYR A 607 32.57 20.57 -11.84
CA TYR A 607 31.71 20.69 -10.66
C TYR A 607 31.16 19.35 -10.18
N PHE A 608 31.44 18.25 -10.88
CA PHE A 608 30.96 16.93 -10.51
C PHE A 608 31.62 16.46 -9.21
N ALA A 609 30.81 16.22 -8.18
CA ALA A 609 31.25 15.79 -6.85
C ALA A 609 31.66 14.31 -6.81
N GLY A 610 31.26 13.51 -7.80
CA GLY A 610 31.75 12.14 -7.96
C GLY A 610 33.13 12.09 -8.60
N GLN A 611 33.75 10.91 -8.57
CA GLN A 611 35.05 10.72 -9.21
C GLN A 611 34.86 10.43 -10.71
N LEU A 612 35.43 11.28 -11.57
CA LEU A 612 35.57 10.96 -13.00
C LEU A 612 36.51 9.74 -13.18
N PRO A 613 36.35 8.94 -14.25
CA PRO A 613 37.26 7.84 -14.53
C PRO A 613 38.72 8.29 -14.64
N ASN A 614 39.65 7.43 -14.26
CA ASN A 614 41.07 7.72 -14.37
C ASN A 614 41.44 8.10 -15.82
N GLY A 615 42.11 9.25 -15.97
CA GLY A 615 42.51 9.79 -17.28
C GLY A 615 41.43 10.55 -18.03
N VAL A 616 40.24 10.74 -17.45
CA VAL A 616 39.14 11.54 -18.00
C VAL A 616 39.09 12.90 -17.31
N THR A 617 39.16 13.96 -18.09
CA THR A 617 39.05 15.36 -17.64
C THR A 617 37.87 16.09 -18.28
N SER A 618 37.37 15.57 -19.39
CA SER A 618 36.20 16.04 -20.13
C SER A 618 35.34 14.86 -20.57
N SER A 619 34.03 15.06 -20.76
CA SER A 619 33.15 14.03 -21.33
C SER A 619 33.65 13.47 -22.66
N ILE A 620 34.41 14.24 -23.45
CA ILE A 620 34.98 13.78 -24.72
C ILE A 620 35.99 12.63 -24.51
N ASP A 621 36.78 12.70 -23.44
CA ASP A 621 37.83 11.72 -23.12
C ASP A 621 37.25 10.33 -22.82
N LEU A 622 35.95 10.24 -22.48
CA LEU A 622 35.25 8.97 -22.35
C LEU A 622 35.36 8.11 -23.60
N ALA A 623 35.49 8.71 -24.79
CA ALA A 623 35.61 7.98 -26.04
C ALA A 623 36.84 7.05 -26.07
N ASP A 624 37.93 7.47 -25.44
CA ASP A 624 39.24 6.81 -25.44
C ASP A 624 39.36 5.69 -24.40
N LEU A 625 38.39 5.59 -23.50
CA LEU A 625 38.25 4.44 -22.62
C LEU A 625 37.96 3.16 -23.43
N SER A 626 38.50 2.04 -22.96
CA SER A 626 38.14 0.73 -23.51
C SER A 626 36.64 0.48 -23.35
N LYS A 627 36.07 -0.40 -24.21
CA LYS A 627 34.64 -0.73 -24.16
C LYS A 627 34.16 -1.18 -22.77
N SER A 628 34.98 -1.91 -22.01
CA SER A 628 34.65 -2.37 -20.67
C SER A 628 34.66 -1.26 -19.61
N MET A 629 35.48 -0.22 -19.80
CA MET A 629 35.58 0.94 -18.89
C MET A 629 34.62 2.07 -19.24
N ARG A 630 34.11 2.09 -20.48
CA ARG A 630 33.21 3.13 -21.01
C ARG A 630 31.73 2.84 -20.71
N ARG A 631 31.42 2.45 -19.48
CA ARG A 631 30.05 2.12 -19.03
C ARG A 631 29.26 3.39 -18.69
N TYR A 632 29.00 4.20 -19.72
CA TYR A 632 28.30 5.48 -19.58
C TYR A 632 27.20 5.60 -20.63
N VAL A 633 26.20 6.41 -20.32
CA VAL A 633 25.07 6.72 -21.18
C VAL A 633 25.04 8.22 -21.43
N LEU A 634 25.20 8.62 -22.69
CA LEU A 634 24.97 10.00 -23.12
C LEU A 634 23.48 10.17 -23.40
N LYS A 635 22.85 11.13 -22.71
CA LYS A 635 21.42 11.44 -22.86
C LYS A 635 21.23 12.91 -23.21
N LYS A 636 20.47 13.19 -24.27
CA LYS A 636 19.97 14.55 -24.51
C LYS A 636 18.94 14.90 -23.41
N SER A 637 19.16 16.00 -22.70
CA SER A 637 18.31 16.45 -21.61
C SER A 637 17.24 17.41 -22.14
N GLY A 638 15.98 17.00 -21.96
CA GLY A 638 14.77 17.82 -22.10
C GLY A 638 14.60 18.61 -23.41
N PHE A 639 13.47 19.31 -23.49
CA PHE A 639 13.08 20.32 -24.48
C PHE A 639 13.55 20.15 -25.95
N GLY A 640 13.38 18.97 -26.58
CA GLY A 640 13.74 18.77 -28.00
C GLY A 640 13.18 17.49 -28.64
N HIS A 641 13.13 17.46 -29.97
CA HIS A 641 12.48 16.41 -30.77
C HIS A 641 13.10 15.00 -30.59
N GLY A 642 14.34 14.92 -30.10
CA GLY A 642 15.07 13.67 -29.80
C GLY A 642 15.25 13.40 -28.30
N SER A 643 14.58 14.15 -27.43
CA SER A 643 14.68 13.99 -25.96
C SER A 643 13.79 12.86 -25.42
N SER A 644 13.00 12.25 -26.32
CA SER A 644 12.13 11.09 -26.10
C SER A 644 12.74 9.78 -26.64
N TRP A 645 12.23 8.66 -26.12
CA TRP A 645 12.72 7.28 -26.21
C TRP A 645 13.43 6.84 -27.51
N GLY A 646 14.65 6.32 -27.36
CA GLY A 646 15.41 5.57 -28.37
C GLY A 646 16.46 6.38 -29.14
N GLU A 647 16.14 7.61 -29.54
CA GLU A 647 17.04 8.45 -30.35
C GLU A 647 17.98 9.32 -29.50
N GLY A 648 17.53 9.70 -28.30
CA GLY A 648 18.29 10.56 -27.38
C GLY A 648 19.20 9.84 -26.39
N VAL A 649 19.24 8.50 -26.40
CA VAL A 649 19.96 7.68 -25.40
C VAL A 649 21.05 6.87 -26.09
N ASN A 650 22.31 7.09 -25.73
CA ASN A 650 23.45 6.45 -26.36
C ASN A 650 24.31 5.71 -25.32
N PHE A 651 24.24 4.38 -25.34
CA PHE A 651 25.11 3.51 -24.53
C PHE A 651 26.53 3.50 -25.11
N LEU A 652 27.45 4.24 -24.49
CA LEU A 652 28.79 4.47 -25.06
C LEU A 652 29.62 3.17 -25.13
N HIS A 653 29.41 2.23 -24.23
CA HIS A 653 30.07 0.92 -24.26
C HIS A 653 29.68 0.06 -25.48
N GLU A 654 28.50 0.30 -26.08
CA GLU A 654 28.04 -0.40 -27.29
C GLU A 654 28.59 0.20 -28.59
N LYS A 655 29.08 1.45 -28.55
CA LYS A 655 29.56 2.17 -29.74
C LYS A 655 31.03 1.86 -30.06
N SER A 656 31.46 2.13 -31.30
CA SER A 656 32.90 2.17 -31.61
C SER A 656 33.55 3.41 -30.96
N GLN A 657 34.89 3.45 -30.86
CA GLN A 657 35.60 4.66 -30.40
C GLN A 657 35.26 5.88 -31.27
N ALA A 658 35.34 5.72 -32.60
CA ALA A 658 35.03 6.79 -33.54
C ALA A 658 33.59 7.32 -33.37
N GLU A 659 32.62 6.42 -33.20
CA GLU A 659 31.22 6.83 -33.02
C GLU A 659 30.97 7.49 -31.65
N ALA A 660 31.57 6.98 -30.58
CA ALA A 660 31.49 7.61 -29.27
C ALA A 660 32.10 9.02 -29.28
N SER A 661 33.28 9.18 -29.88
CA SER A 661 33.95 10.48 -30.04
C SER A 661 33.08 11.47 -30.82
N ARG A 662 32.47 11.02 -31.93
CA ARG A 662 31.54 11.83 -32.74
C ARG A 662 30.34 12.32 -31.91
N LEU A 663 29.70 11.42 -31.18
CA LEU A 663 28.52 11.72 -30.36
C LEU A 663 28.86 12.70 -29.21
N LEU A 664 29.97 12.47 -28.51
CA LEU A 664 30.40 13.31 -27.39
C LEU A 664 30.85 14.69 -27.85
N SER A 665 31.57 14.78 -28.97
CA SER A 665 31.99 16.05 -29.56
C SER A 665 30.79 16.87 -30.05
N ALA A 666 29.80 16.21 -30.65
CA ALA A 666 28.54 16.85 -31.06
C ALA A 666 27.76 17.38 -29.86
N ALA A 667 27.65 16.60 -28.78
CA ALA A 667 26.99 17.03 -27.54
C ALA A 667 27.72 18.22 -26.87
N SER A 668 29.06 18.20 -26.85
CA SER A 668 29.88 19.29 -26.29
C SER A 668 29.77 20.59 -27.11
N SER A 669 29.57 20.49 -28.42
CA SER A 669 29.48 21.65 -29.33
C SER A 669 28.06 22.22 -29.47
N ASP A 670 27.03 21.52 -28.98
CA ASP A 670 25.64 21.98 -29.07
C ASP A 670 25.30 22.97 -27.96
N ASN A 671 25.20 24.25 -28.32
CA ASN A 671 24.80 25.33 -27.41
C ASN A 671 23.28 25.48 -27.26
N SER A 672 22.50 24.78 -28.07
CA SER A 672 21.03 24.86 -28.08
C SER A 672 20.36 23.83 -27.19
N SER A 673 21.09 22.79 -26.75
CA SER A 673 20.54 21.71 -25.92
C SER A 673 21.39 21.44 -24.69
N LEU A 674 20.82 20.74 -23.72
CA LEU A 674 21.57 20.13 -22.63
C LEU A 674 21.81 18.65 -22.92
N TYR A 675 22.95 18.16 -22.45
CA TYR A 675 23.30 16.74 -22.47
C TYR A 675 23.81 16.34 -21.10
N ILE A 676 23.46 15.14 -20.66
CA ILE A 676 24.02 14.52 -19.46
C ILE A 676 24.81 13.27 -19.83
N ILE A 677 25.85 13.02 -19.06
CA ILE A 677 26.45 11.70 -18.93
C ILE A 677 25.96 11.09 -17.62
N GLN A 678 25.52 9.85 -17.68
CA GLN A 678 25.17 9.05 -16.50
C GLN A 678 25.90 7.72 -16.55
N GLU A 679 26.41 7.26 -15.41
CA GLU A 679 26.97 5.92 -15.28
C GLU A 679 25.93 4.83 -15.61
N PHE A 680 26.34 3.83 -16.37
CA PHE A 680 25.47 2.75 -16.80
C PHE A 680 25.38 1.65 -15.73
N MET A 681 24.23 1.60 -15.07
CA MET A 681 23.89 0.53 -14.12
C MET A 681 23.28 -0.67 -14.84
N GLU A 682 23.84 -1.85 -14.63
CA GLU A 682 23.36 -3.07 -15.27
C GLU A 682 22.14 -3.65 -14.57
N GLY A 683 21.08 -3.87 -15.33
CA GLY A 683 19.91 -4.59 -14.84
C GLY A 683 20.26 -6.04 -14.49
N GLN A 684 19.89 -6.46 -13.28
CA GLN A 684 19.92 -7.85 -12.84
C GLN A 684 18.91 -8.65 -13.68
N LYS A 685 19.31 -9.83 -14.16
CA LYS A 685 18.38 -10.78 -14.76
C LYS A 685 17.59 -11.47 -13.67
N ARG A 686 16.27 -11.52 -13.83
CA ARG A 686 15.34 -12.22 -12.95
C ARG A 686 14.39 -13.09 -13.77
N PRO A 687 14.00 -14.26 -13.24
CA PRO A 687 13.01 -15.10 -13.91
C PRO A 687 11.65 -14.40 -13.89
N LEU A 688 11.04 -14.30 -15.06
CA LEU A 688 9.62 -14.00 -15.26
C LEU A 688 8.98 -15.11 -16.07
N ILE A 689 7.66 -15.19 -16.03
CA ILE A 689 6.88 -16.11 -16.86
C ILE A 689 5.83 -15.34 -17.67
N TYR A 690 5.51 -15.84 -18.86
CA TYR A 690 4.40 -15.33 -19.67
C TYR A 690 3.60 -16.48 -20.31
N GLU A 691 2.38 -16.18 -20.73
CA GLU A 691 1.52 -17.13 -21.46
C GLU A 691 1.38 -16.71 -22.93
N GLU A 692 1.64 -17.64 -23.84
CA GLU A 692 1.31 -17.50 -25.26
C GLU A 692 -0.18 -17.68 -25.50
N LYS A 693 -0.71 -16.98 -26.51
CA LYS A 693 -2.13 -17.04 -26.88
C LYS A 693 -2.56 -18.49 -27.15
N GLY A 694 -3.57 -18.96 -26.42
CA GLY A 694 -4.10 -20.32 -26.54
C GLY A 694 -3.30 -21.40 -25.81
N SER A 695 -2.16 -21.07 -25.21
CA SER A 695 -1.37 -21.96 -24.37
C SER A 695 -1.55 -21.60 -22.90
N ARG A 696 -1.90 -22.60 -22.07
CA ARG A 696 -1.84 -22.46 -20.59
C ARG A 696 -0.48 -22.82 -20.02
N LYS A 697 0.53 -23.13 -20.85
CA LYS A 697 1.86 -23.48 -20.36
C LYS A 697 2.67 -22.20 -20.17
N PRO A 698 3.10 -21.86 -18.95
CA PRO A 698 3.95 -20.69 -18.72
C PRO A 698 5.29 -20.89 -19.43
N ILE A 699 5.77 -19.85 -20.10
CA ILE A 699 7.07 -19.79 -20.76
C ILE A 699 7.99 -18.90 -19.92
N PRO A 700 9.14 -19.42 -19.46
CA PRO A 700 10.10 -18.63 -18.70
C PRO A 700 10.85 -17.62 -19.58
N MET A 701 11.20 -16.48 -19.00
CA MET A 701 12.05 -15.45 -19.59
C MET A 701 13.03 -14.95 -18.52
N GLU A 702 14.33 -14.92 -18.84
CA GLU A 702 15.35 -14.30 -18.00
C GLU A 702 15.41 -12.79 -18.28
N ALA A 703 14.51 -12.06 -17.65
CA ALA A 703 14.27 -10.65 -17.96
C ALA A 703 15.14 -9.72 -17.12
N ARG A 704 15.63 -8.64 -17.74
CA ARG A 704 15.97 -7.43 -16.98
C ARG A 704 14.69 -6.62 -16.78
N ILE A 705 14.51 -6.08 -15.57
CA ILE A 705 13.24 -5.49 -15.16
C ILE A 705 13.39 -4.00 -14.88
N ARG A 706 12.44 -3.22 -15.44
CA ARG A 706 12.20 -1.83 -15.07
C ARG A 706 10.86 -1.75 -14.32
N ILE A 707 10.91 -1.23 -13.10
CA ILE A 707 9.74 -0.88 -12.30
C ILE A 707 9.39 0.58 -12.55
N THR A 708 8.11 0.84 -12.74
CA THR A 708 7.57 2.18 -13.04
C THR A 708 6.50 2.54 -12.00
N PRO A 709 6.91 2.97 -10.79
CA PRO A 709 6.00 3.50 -9.77
C PRO A 709 5.62 4.96 -10.07
N TYR A 710 4.42 5.35 -9.64
CA TYR A 710 3.92 6.72 -9.70
C TYR A 710 3.65 7.19 -8.27
N PHE A 711 4.27 8.31 -7.88
CA PHE A 711 4.12 8.88 -6.54
C PHE A 711 3.42 10.23 -6.60
N ALA A 712 2.50 10.50 -5.68
CA ALA A 712 1.85 11.81 -5.57
C ALA A 712 2.87 12.90 -5.23
N MET A 713 2.72 14.06 -5.88
CA MET A 713 3.59 15.23 -5.70
C MET A 713 2.94 16.32 -4.84
N ILE A 714 1.63 16.25 -4.61
CA ILE A 714 0.84 17.31 -3.99
C ILE A 714 -0.05 16.79 -2.87
N GLY A 715 -0.48 17.72 -2.01
CA GLY A 715 -1.38 17.46 -0.89
C GLY A 715 -0.72 16.69 0.24
N GLU A 716 -1.55 16.24 1.18
CA GLU A 716 -1.13 15.35 2.29
C GLU A 716 -0.64 13.98 1.78
N SER A 717 -0.99 13.64 0.53
CA SER A 717 -0.55 12.43 -0.16
C SER A 717 0.85 12.51 -0.74
N ALA A 718 1.61 13.61 -0.61
CA ALA A 718 2.94 13.72 -1.21
C ALA A 718 3.85 12.54 -0.80
N GLY A 719 4.43 11.84 -1.79
CA GLY A 719 5.22 10.61 -1.59
C GLY A 719 4.41 9.30 -1.55
N GLN A 720 3.07 9.37 -1.55
CA GLN A 720 2.21 8.19 -1.62
C GLN A 720 2.28 7.53 -3.00
N MET A 721 2.46 6.21 -3.05
CA MET A 721 2.38 5.45 -4.31
C MET A 721 0.93 5.39 -4.79
N LEU A 722 0.71 5.78 -6.04
CA LEU A 722 -0.60 5.85 -6.70
C LEU A 722 -0.85 4.66 -7.62
N ALA A 723 0.18 4.24 -8.34
CA ALA A 723 0.15 3.12 -9.28
C ALA A 723 1.56 2.58 -9.47
N ILE A 724 1.67 1.33 -9.91
CA ILE A 724 2.97 0.70 -10.22
C ILE A 724 2.82 -0.37 -11.29
N LYS A 725 3.83 -0.54 -12.14
CA LYS A 725 3.95 -1.68 -13.06
C LYS A 725 5.39 -2.12 -13.22
N ALA A 726 5.59 -3.34 -13.69
CA ALA A 726 6.87 -3.84 -14.13
C ALA A 726 6.88 -4.12 -15.63
N THR A 727 8.01 -3.84 -16.28
CA THR A 727 8.30 -4.24 -17.65
C THR A 727 9.57 -5.08 -17.66
N GLY A 728 9.47 -6.31 -18.18
CA GLY A 728 10.60 -7.24 -18.34
C GLY A 728 10.96 -7.44 -19.80
N CYS A 729 12.24 -7.36 -20.13
CA CYS A 729 12.74 -7.64 -21.48
C CYS A 729 13.97 -8.56 -21.43
N GLU A 730 14.11 -9.41 -22.44
CA GLU A 730 15.30 -10.24 -22.63
C GLU A 730 16.28 -9.58 -23.61
N ASN A 731 17.59 -9.83 -23.42
CA ASN A 731 18.65 -9.49 -24.38
C ASN A 731 18.74 -8.02 -24.84
N THR A 732 18.31 -7.08 -24.01
CA THR A 732 18.37 -5.64 -24.32
C THR A 732 18.74 -4.79 -23.10
N ASN A 733 19.38 -3.66 -23.35
CA ASN A 733 19.58 -2.58 -22.36
C ASN A 733 18.43 -1.55 -22.40
N TYR A 734 17.60 -1.56 -23.45
CA TYR A 734 16.41 -0.73 -23.57
C TYR A 734 15.19 -1.46 -22.98
N ILE A 735 15.00 -1.36 -21.67
CA ILE A 735 13.87 -2.00 -20.98
C ILE A 735 12.63 -1.12 -21.12
N HIS A 736 11.86 -1.36 -22.18
CA HIS A 736 10.64 -0.62 -22.49
C HIS A 736 9.55 -1.56 -22.95
N ALA A 737 8.30 -1.09 -22.85
CA ALA A 737 7.17 -1.89 -23.22
C ALA A 737 7.06 -2.00 -24.75
N SER A 738 7.00 -3.23 -25.22
CA SER A 738 6.88 -3.66 -26.61
C SER A 738 6.13 -4.99 -26.65
N THR A 739 5.84 -5.48 -27.86
CA THR A 739 5.17 -6.78 -28.05
C THR A 739 5.98 -7.96 -27.53
N GLY A 740 7.31 -7.86 -27.57
CA GLY A 740 8.22 -8.85 -27.00
C GLY A 740 8.54 -8.65 -25.50
N SER A 741 7.92 -7.68 -24.84
CA SER A 741 8.13 -7.42 -23.41
C SER A 741 7.03 -8.03 -22.55
N ILE A 742 7.38 -8.46 -21.35
CA ILE A 742 6.41 -8.79 -20.31
C ILE A 742 5.98 -7.51 -19.61
N ASN A 743 4.67 -7.24 -19.54
CA ASN A 743 4.13 -6.19 -18.67
C ASN A 743 3.22 -6.82 -17.63
N THR A 744 3.49 -6.54 -16.36
CA THR A 744 2.81 -7.17 -15.22
C THR A 744 2.59 -6.18 -14.08
N ALA A 745 1.62 -6.49 -13.23
CA ALA A 745 1.46 -5.80 -11.95
C ALA A 745 2.64 -6.15 -11.02
N VAL A 746 2.79 -5.38 -9.94
CA VAL A 746 3.82 -5.62 -8.92
C VAL A 746 3.13 -5.96 -7.60
N SER A 747 3.67 -6.95 -6.91
CA SER A 747 3.20 -7.42 -5.61
C SER A 747 4.40 -7.58 -4.66
N ALA A 748 4.14 -7.77 -3.37
CA ALA A 748 5.12 -8.14 -2.37
C ALA A 748 4.77 -9.51 -1.78
N HIS A 749 5.76 -10.23 -1.26
CA HIS A 749 5.49 -11.50 -0.58
C HIS A 749 4.46 -11.30 0.55
N PRO A 750 3.38 -12.09 0.58
CA PRO A 750 2.49 -12.10 1.74
C PRO A 750 3.29 -12.55 2.97
N ILE A 751 3.26 -11.73 4.03
CA ILE A 751 3.90 -12.01 5.33
C ILE A 751 3.16 -13.13 6.04
#